data_AF-A0A8H4YM93-F1
#
_entry.id   AF-A0A8H4YM93-F1
#
_cell.length_a   1.000
_cell.length_b   1.000
_cell.length_c   1.000
_cell.angle_alpha   90.00
_cell.angle_beta   90.00
_cell.angle_gamma   90.00
#
_symmetry.space_group_name_H-M   'P 1'
#
loop_
_entity.id
_entity.type
_entity.pdbx_description
1 polymer ?
#
loop_
_entity_poly.entity_id
_entity_poly.type
_entity_poly.pdbx_seq_one_letter_code
_entity_poly.pdbx_strand_id
1 'polypeptide(L)'
;MSFSTLVVGIFYLAGVSAASVSRQIQLAEHEYFVPPTAAWKLDSWDVSAAAEEFTPLTVVKLNETANAERVASVLGEYEKDDVWTKEFAQVLYVKSDTELVFNSSKYNVSAVYTGQESVPAGPYFVHRYTGNVFQAYRLYVDTNQAFIQSTYQDPSGTHHPLRAGALSAGGLTIAVPSRLYFTPTKEKPLAGLRLGVKDLYDLKGLKTSGGNRALYEMSKVKTKTALCVQKLIDAGAVVVGKNKMSEFAFAGGYVTEHIDYLLPFNPRGDGYNSPGDSSGGSAAAIASYDWLDASMGSDTGGSIRGPALQNAVHGNRPTQDAVNLTGALPLSSAMDTSGIIARDPMILSKFTRSLYAGTIKQYSGLPSEVLLDSGSERFLLNLEKDSPKAANAVGEFLNSLSSLLSADGSVFSIDSAWKNSTPRAFSDVSLSNIVGNVYLNLTTYEQWNEFGQEYVEEYKSLHNGAFPHMVPEIREGWMNANKTMNELTHEDDLASKKGVEEWVAREFLTSDNNSCSNAVYVYLSASYPSYKPDVSQDGSNPYIRELLQASSNQQTLITQLNTTVSCNSTLGSEEACDESLEAEKANSNNSGSQTVYAGRLASVAGLPDYAVSLGMFDLGQFSNSTLQNELVPVGVNIMAAKGCDFVILDIIEALHKEGVIKTAKTGSVSDQSVKTDAEWNTPSPKPLLGFDLDAKKPEQDRPCRHGPKHVTMGIRKMDWSNWIEMDSNFLWYHDLKVSELEKDIDTHFQHVDNAITRDAYFEVSEELTALLTVRYPETFQLNAQYHLDAGAVCLPGFWRLSEKSRMSLETLHIEAKVLHYQTKLQKSMNCFFKTMQPDKAVVRNNPVSAPPTLLETPNKSSSAWEKANSKGLTINDLYFRSERQSLRRLPRSKTLLFTVRTYFEPITTIAKEPHLPGRLAEAIENWDEAASNYKGKHHWADILLPYLHEQDELQKKSGVLEKVPEGSFPY
;
A
#
# COMPACT_ATOMS: atom_id res chain seq x y z
N MET A 1 -66.20 -31.98 5.69
CA MET A 1 -65.81 -32.79 6.86
C MET A 1 -64.28 -32.80 6.89
N SER A 2 -63.62 -32.01 7.75
CA SER A 2 -63.22 -32.34 9.15
C SER A 2 -62.07 -33.36 9.17
N PHE A 3 -60.79 -33.01 9.36
CA PHE A 3 -60.03 -32.60 10.57
C PHE A 3 -59.15 -33.75 11.10
N SER A 4 -57.94 -33.38 11.56
CA SER A 4 -57.14 -34.01 12.63
C SER A 4 -56.33 -35.29 12.31
N THR A 5 -55.17 -35.61 12.90
CA THR A 5 -54.08 -34.97 13.69
C THR A 5 -53.12 -36.14 13.98
N LEU A 6 -51.81 -36.00 13.80
CA LEU A 6 -50.82 -36.60 14.73
C LEU A 6 -49.43 -35.98 14.47
N VAL A 7 -49.12 -34.96 15.27
CA VAL A 7 -47.76 -34.48 15.50
C VAL A 7 -47.23 -35.29 16.67
N VAL A 8 -46.19 -36.08 16.46
CA VAL A 8 -45.42 -36.73 17.53
C VAL A 8 -44.21 -35.84 17.82
N GLY A 9 -44.25 -35.19 18.98
CA GLY A 9 -43.10 -34.50 19.55
C GLY A 9 -42.08 -35.50 20.09
N ILE A 10 -40.81 -35.28 19.74
CA ILE A 10 -39.67 -35.79 20.50
C ILE A 10 -39.05 -34.58 21.18
N PHE A 11 -39.27 -34.49 22.49
CA PHE A 11 -38.51 -33.66 23.40
C PHE A 11 -37.06 -34.16 23.42
N TYR A 12 -36.15 -33.45 22.75
CA TYR A 12 -34.74 -33.47 23.14
C TYR A 12 -34.51 -32.37 24.15
N LEU A 13 -34.55 -32.75 25.43
CA LEU A 13 -33.82 -32.08 26.50
C LEU A 13 -32.32 -32.28 26.22
N ALA A 14 -31.79 -31.54 25.25
CA ALA A 14 -30.36 -31.28 25.19
C ALA A 14 -30.11 -30.14 26.17
N GLY A 15 -29.33 -30.40 27.23
CA GLY A 15 -28.69 -29.33 27.96
C GLY A 15 -27.90 -28.50 26.95
N VAL A 16 -28.40 -27.30 26.65
CA VAL A 16 -27.74 -26.38 25.73
C VAL A 16 -26.50 -25.84 26.44
N SER A 17 -25.39 -26.58 26.40
CA SER A 17 -24.12 -25.90 26.23
C SER A 17 -24.18 -25.35 24.81
N ALA A 18 -24.70 -24.13 24.66
CA ALA A 18 -24.60 -23.40 23.40
C ALA A 18 -23.12 -23.44 23.05
N ALA A 19 -22.75 -24.18 21.99
CA ALA A 19 -21.41 -24.16 21.49
C ALA A 19 -21.07 -22.69 21.22
N SER A 20 -20.14 -22.17 22.01
CA SER A 20 -19.65 -20.80 21.99
C SER A 20 -18.86 -20.62 20.70
N VAL A 21 -19.56 -20.36 19.59
CA VAL A 21 -18.96 -20.17 18.26
C VAL A 21 -18.88 -18.67 18.00
N SER A 22 -17.69 -18.18 17.65
CA SER A 22 -17.50 -16.81 17.19
C SER A 22 -18.34 -16.51 15.95
N ARG A 23 -18.63 -15.23 15.71
CA ARG A 23 -19.45 -14.79 14.57
C ARG A 23 -18.81 -13.61 13.86
N GLN A 24 -18.97 -13.58 12.55
CA GLN A 24 -18.68 -12.42 11.72
C GLN A 24 -20.02 -11.75 11.38
N ILE A 25 -20.10 -10.44 11.55
CA ILE A 25 -21.31 -9.65 11.38
C ILE A 25 -20.99 -8.48 10.46
N GLN A 26 -21.80 -8.31 9.41
CA GLN A 26 -21.80 -7.09 8.61
C GLN A 26 -22.73 -6.08 9.28
N LEU A 27 -22.22 -4.90 9.61
CA LEU A 27 -23.01 -3.78 10.09
C LEU A 27 -22.77 -2.58 9.18
N ALA A 28 -23.79 -2.19 8.42
CA ALA A 28 -23.68 -1.25 7.31
C ALA A 28 -22.54 -1.66 6.35
N GLU A 29 -21.54 -0.81 6.11
CA GLU A 29 -20.40 -1.06 5.24
C GLU A 29 -19.17 -1.65 5.96
N HIS A 30 -19.28 -2.03 7.23
CA HIS A 30 -18.17 -2.56 8.03
C HIS A 30 -18.40 -3.99 8.51
N GLU A 31 -17.31 -4.75 8.61
CA GLU A 31 -17.31 -6.11 9.14
C GLU A 31 -16.80 -6.14 10.57
N TYR A 32 -17.45 -6.96 11.39
CA TYR A 32 -17.13 -7.12 12.80
C TYR A 32 -16.99 -8.59 13.18
N PHE A 33 -16.08 -8.85 14.10
CA PHE A 33 -15.91 -10.12 14.78
C PHE A 33 -16.47 -10.04 16.20
N VAL A 34 -17.29 -11.04 16.53
CA VAL A 34 -17.85 -11.27 17.86
C VAL A 34 -17.12 -12.45 18.49
N PRO A 35 -16.41 -12.24 19.61
CA PRO A 35 -15.69 -13.31 20.28
C PRO A 35 -16.65 -14.35 20.88
N PRO A 36 -16.17 -15.58 21.10
CA PRO A 36 -17.00 -16.66 21.65
C PRO A 36 -17.47 -16.41 23.09
N THR A 37 -16.72 -15.61 23.85
CA THR A 37 -16.97 -15.33 25.27
C THR A 37 -17.80 -14.07 25.44
N ALA A 38 -18.92 -14.17 26.16
CA ALA A 38 -19.75 -13.02 26.52
C ALA A 38 -19.02 -12.12 27.54
N ALA A 39 -19.11 -10.80 27.34
CA ALA A 39 -18.61 -9.80 28.27
C ALA A 39 -19.49 -9.69 29.52
N TRP A 40 -20.82 -9.65 29.34
CA TRP A 40 -21.82 -9.78 30.41
C TRP A 40 -23.17 -10.24 29.84
N LYS A 41 -24.21 -10.24 30.66
CA LYS A 41 -25.59 -10.54 30.28
C LYS A 41 -26.54 -9.46 30.78
N LEU A 42 -27.49 -9.04 29.95
CA LEU A 42 -28.55 -8.10 30.34
C LEU A 42 -29.68 -8.81 31.08
N ASP A 43 -30.05 -8.31 32.26
CA ASP A 43 -31.02 -8.96 33.15
C ASP A 43 -32.48 -8.91 32.65
N SER A 44 -32.83 -7.90 31.84
CA SER A 44 -34.21 -7.65 31.36
C SER A 44 -34.30 -7.50 29.84
N TRP A 45 -33.51 -8.26 29.10
CA TRP A 45 -33.44 -8.15 27.64
C TRP A 45 -34.78 -8.44 26.95
N ASP A 46 -35.32 -7.45 26.26
CA ASP A 46 -36.50 -7.59 25.42
C ASP A 46 -36.11 -8.09 24.02
N VAL A 47 -36.51 -9.32 23.70
CA VAL A 47 -36.28 -9.97 22.41
C VAL A 47 -36.94 -9.20 21.25
N SER A 48 -37.95 -8.37 21.52
CA SER A 48 -38.65 -7.56 20.52
C SER A 48 -37.80 -6.39 19.99
N ALA A 49 -36.77 -5.97 20.75
CA ALA A 49 -35.84 -4.92 20.34
C ALA A 49 -34.85 -5.38 19.24
N ALA A 50 -34.83 -6.67 18.90
CA ALA A 50 -33.91 -7.29 17.94
C ALA A 50 -34.61 -7.83 16.69
N ALA A 51 -34.22 -7.32 15.51
CA ALA A 51 -34.65 -7.86 14.22
C ALA A 51 -33.79 -9.07 13.78
N GLU A 52 -32.49 -9.07 14.11
CA GLU A 52 -31.49 -10.06 13.69
C GLU A 52 -30.91 -10.86 14.89
N GLU A 53 -30.03 -11.85 14.64
CA GLU A 53 -29.41 -12.68 15.69
C GLU A 53 -28.62 -11.86 16.73
N PHE A 54 -27.91 -10.84 16.26
CA PHE A 54 -27.15 -9.92 17.09
C PHE A 54 -27.63 -8.49 16.84
N THR A 55 -27.83 -7.74 17.93
CA THR A 55 -28.24 -6.33 17.86
C THR A 55 -27.09 -5.43 18.30
N PRO A 56 -26.76 -4.38 17.54
CA PRO A 56 -25.78 -3.38 17.94
C PRO A 56 -26.22 -2.65 19.22
N LEU A 57 -25.30 -2.53 20.17
CA LEU A 57 -25.52 -1.90 21.47
C LEU A 57 -24.35 -0.97 21.80
N THR A 58 -24.61 0.17 22.43
CA THR A 58 -23.57 1.06 22.97
C THR A 58 -23.70 1.19 24.47
N VAL A 59 -22.62 0.92 25.20
CA VAL A 59 -22.50 1.28 26.61
C VAL A 59 -22.02 2.72 26.71
N VAL A 60 -22.87 3.58 27.28
CA VAL A 60 -22.59 5.01 27.46
C VAL A 60 -22.09 5.25 28.88
N LYS A 61 -20.85 5.72 29.00
CA LYS A 61 -20.25 6.08 30.29
C LYS A 61 -20.50 7.56 30.61
N LEU A 62 -21.16 7.80 31.74
CA LEU A 62 -21.44 9.14 32.26
C LEU A 62 -20.80 9.29 33.65
N ASN A 63 -20.20 10.46 33.91
CA ASN A 63 -19.60 10.80 35.20
C ASN A 63 -20.60 11.50 36.14
N GLU A 64 -21.75 11.88 35.62
CA GLU A 64 -22.80 12.63 36.32
C GLU A 64 -24.17 12.03 36.00
N THR A 65 -25.23 12.54 36.63
CA THR A 65 -26.61 12.10 36.41
C THR A 65 -26.96 12.09 34.92
N ALA A 66 -27.56 10.99 34.47
CA ALA A 66 -27.90 10.80 33.06
C ALA A 66 -29.04 11.71 32.61
N ASN A 67 -28.86 12.37 31.46
CA ASN A 67 -29.92 13.06 30.73
C ASN A 67 -29.68 12.93 29.22
N ALA A 68 -30.68 13.27 28.41
CA ALA A 68 -30.62 13.07 26.97
C ALA A 68 -29.51 13.88 26.29
N GLU A 69 -29.30 15.14 26.68
CA GLU A 69 -28.26 16.00 26.09
C GLU A 69 -26.86 15.44 26.33
N ARG A 70 -26.59 14.92 27.54
CA ARG A 70 -25.31 14.32 27.91
C ARG A 70 -25.05 13.04 27.15
N VAL A 71 -26.06 12.19 27.00
CA VAL A 71 -25.95 10.99 26.16
C VAL A 71 -25.61 11.36 24.72
N ALA A 72 -26.31 12.34 24.13
CA ALA A 72 -26.00 12.81 22.77
C ALA A 72 -24.56 13.35 22.65
N SER A 73 -24.09 14.08 23.65
CA SER A 73 -22.71 14.60 23.70
C SER A 73 -21.69 13.48 23.75
N VAL A 74 -21.90 12.44 24.58
CA VAL A 74 -20.96 11.31 24.68
C VAL A 74 -20.96 10.48 23.40
N LEU A 75 -22.12 10.25 22.78
CA LEU A 75 -22.19 9.59 21.47
C LEU A 75 -21.45 10.39 20.39
N GLY A 76 -21.52 11.73 20.43
CA GLY A 76 -20.73 12.59 19.55
C GLY A 76 -19.22 12.47 19.76
N GLU A 77 -18.76 12.17 20.97
CA GLU A 77 -17.34 11.87 21.24
C GLU A 77 -16.94 10.47 20.77
N TYR A 78 -17.86 9.50 20.81
CA TYR A 78 -17.62 8.13 20.34
C TYR A 78 -17.47 8.04 18.82
N GLU A 79 -17.96 9.02 18.05
CA GLU A 79 -17.72 9.15 16.61
C GLU A 79 -16.23 9.30 16.24
N LYS A 80 -15.35 9.60 17.20
CA LYS A 80 -13.89 9.64 17.00
C LYS A 80 -13.24 8.26 17.07
N ASP A 81 -13.94 7.26 17.62
CA ASP A 81 -13.45 5.88 17.68
C ASP A 81 -13.56 5.24 16.29
N ASP A 82 -12.54 4.47 15.90
CA ASP A 82 -12.47 3.85 14.58
C ASP A 82 -13.22 2.51 14.50
N VAL A 83 -13.79 2.01 15.60
CA VAL A 83 -14.60 0.79 15.64
C VAL A 83 -16.08 1.10 15.79
N TRP A 84 -16.43 2.09 16.61
CA TRP A 84 -17.80 2.53 16.82
C TRP A 84 -18.37 3.26 15.59
N THR A 85 -19.62 2.96 15.26
CA THR A 85 -20.41 3.69 14.23
C THR A 85 -21.78 4.03 14.78
N LYS A 86 -22.49 4.95 14.10
CA LYS A 86 -23.83 5.39 14.52
C LYS A 86 -24.85 4.25 14.62
N GLU A 87 -24.64 3.16 13.88
CA GLU A 87 -25.49 1.96 13.91
C GLU A 87 -25.44 1.27 15.28
N PHE A 88 -24.34 1.38 16.03
CA PHE A 88 -24.26 0.89 17.41
C PHE A 88 -25.16 1.64 18.39
N ALA A 89 -25.73 2.78 18.00
CA ALA A 89 -26.69 3.51 18.83
C ALA A 89 -28.10 2.87 18.85
N GLN A 90 -28.32 1.75 18.14
CA GLN A 90 -29.62 1.07 18.10
C GLN A 90 -30.15 0.71 19.50
N VAL A 91 -29.28 0.19 20.37
CA VAL A 91 -29.59 -0.03 21.78
C VAL A 91 -28.58 0.72 22.63
N LEU A 92 -29.04 1.48 23.61
CA LEU A 92 -28.15 2.15 24.56
C LEU A 92 -28.23 1.46 25.92
N TYR A 93 -27.09 1.25 26.55
CA TYR A 93 -27.00 0.89 27.96
C TYR A 93 -26.35 2.03 28.73
N VAL A 94 -27.04 2.56 29.74
CA VAL A 94 -26.60 3.71 30.53
C VAL A 94 -26.61 3.32 32.00
N LYS A 95 -25.47 3.47 32.69
CA LYS A 95 -25.45 3.26 34.14
C LYS A 95 -26.27 4.36 34.82
N SER A 96 -27.42 4.02 35.41
CA SER A 96 -28.34 4.97 36.04
C SER A 96 -29.33 4.26 36.97
N ASP A 97 -29.72 4.95 38.06
CA ASP A 97 -30.78 4.51 38.98
C ASP A 97 -32.19 4.84 38.47
N THR A 98 -32.30 5.67 37.44
CA THR A 98 -33.56 6.19 36.91
C THR A 98 -33.75 5.79 35.46
N GLU A 99 -34.97 5.42 35.07
CA GLU A 99 -35.30 5.23 33.66
C GLU A 99 -35.00 6.49 32.85
N LEU A 100 -34.39 6.30 31.68
CA LEU A 100 -33.99 7.36 30.78
C LEU A 100 -34.65 7.16 29.42
N VAL A 101 -35.36 8.18 28.95
CA VAL A 101 -35.86 8.24 27.57
C VAL A 101 -34.90 9.07 26.74
N PHE A 102 -34.40 8.52 25.65
CA PHE A 102 -33.52 9.21 24.70
C PHE A 102 -34.09 9.12 23.30
N ASN A 103 -34.44 10.27 22.72
CA ASN A 103 -34.85 10.40 21.33
C ASN A 103 -33.86 11.31 20.60
N SER A 104 -33.44 10.90 19.41
CA SER A 104 -32.52 11.67 18.59
C SER A 104 -32.96 11.61 17.13
N SER A 105 -32.83 12.73 16.41
CA SER A 105 -32.94 12.74 14.94
C SER A 105 -31.67 12.24 14.26
N LYS A 106 -30.54 12.21 14.97
CA LYS A 106 -29.23 11.79 14.45
C LYS A 106 -29.00 10.28 14.60
N TYR A 107 -29.43 9.70 15.72
CA TYR A 107 -29.21 8.30 16.05
C TYR A 107 -30.54 7.52 16.05
N ASN A 108 -30.57 6.37 15.39
CA ASN A 108 -31.74 5.50 15.35
C ASN A 108 -31.76 4.62 16.61
N VAL A 109 -32.36 5.12 17.70
CA VAL A 109 -32.38 4.43 19.00
C VAL A 109 -33.72 3.71 19.17
N SER A 110 -33.67 2.39 19.33
CA SER A 110 -34.84 1.53 19.51
C SER A 110 -35.16 1.23 20.97
N ALA A 111 -34.14 1.19 21.83
CA ALA A 111 -34.29 0.92 23.26
C ALA A 111 -33.16 1.54 24.08
N VAL A 112 -33.48 1.91 25.32
CA VAL A 112 -32.51 2.38 26.32
C VAL A 112 -32.67 1.50 27.56
N TYR A 113 -31.60 0.85 27.97
CA TYR A 113 -31.50 0.06 29.18
C TYR A 113 -30.71 0.83 30.23
N THR A 114 -31.19 0.79 31.47
CA THR A 114 -30.47 1.34 32.63
C THR A 114 -30.15 0.24 33.62
N GLY A 115 -28.98 0.33 34.23
CA GLY A 115 -28.48 -0.68 35.15
C GLY A 115 -27.38 -0.15 36.06
N GLN A 116 -26.87 -1.02 36.93
CA GLN A 116 -25.81 -0.71 37.90
C GLN A 116 -24.47 -1.37 37.55
N GLU A 117 -24.50 -2.29 36.58
CA GLU A 117 -23.38 -3.09 36.15
C GLU A 117 -22.26 -2.18 35.62
N SER A 118 -21.07 -2.34 36.19
CA SER A 118 -19.89 -1.58 35.80
C SER A 118 -19.25 -2.22 34.59
N VAL A 119 -19.67 -1.78 33.42
CA VAL A 119 -19.24 -2.31 32.13
C VAL A 119 -18.41 -1.27 31.38
N PRO A 120 -17.32 -1.66 30.67
CA PRO A 120 -16.57 -0.71 29.86
C PRO A 120 -17.42 -0.05 28.78
N ALA A 121 -17.16 1.22 28.50
CA ALA A 121 -17.85 1.96 27.45
C ALA A 121 -17.58 1.38 26.06
N GLY A 122 -18.44 1.69 25.10
CA GLY A 122 -18.17 1.44 23.68
C GLY A 122 -19.20 0.54 22.99
N PRO A 123 -18.89 0.09 21.76
CA PRO A 123 -19.78 -0.71 20.94
C PRO A 123 -19.84 -2.16 21.42
N TYR A 124 -20.98 -2.81 21.31
CA TYR A 124 -21.18 -4.21 21.67
C TYR A 124 -22.25 -4.82 20.77
N PHE A 125 -22.33 -6.14 20.78
CA PHE A 125 -23.45 -6.88 20.21
C PHE A 125 -24.17 -7.64 21.31
N VAL A 126 -25.49 -7.54 21.37
CA VAL A 126 -26.33 -8.37 22.25
C VAL A 126 -26.98 -9.48 21.43
N HIS A 127 -26.86 -10.71 21.91
CA HIS A 127 -27.47 -11.88 21.28
C HIS A 127 -28.98 -11.94 21.59
N ARG A 128 -29.78 -12.04 20.54
CA ARG A 128 -31.25 -11.91 20.57
C ARG A 128 -31.95 -12.78 21.59
N TYR A 129 -31.56 -14.06 21.72
CA TYR A 129 -32.31 -15.01 22.55
C TYR A 129 -31.76 -15.18 23.97
N THR A 130 -30.52 -14.76 24.22
CA THR A 130 -29.86 -15.00 25.50
C THR A 130 -29.66 -13.73 26.31
N GLY A 131 -29.68 -12.55 25.67
CA GLY A 131 -29.29 -11.28 26.30
C GLY A 131 -27.81 -11.20 26.64
N ASN A 132 -27.00 -12.17 26.18
CA ASN A 132 -25.55 -12.12 26.35
C ASN A 132 -24.97 -11.00 25.46
N VAL A 133 -24.08 -10.20 26.02
CA VAL A 133 -23.46 -9.06 25.36
C VAL A 133 -21.99 -9.35 25.09
N PHE A 134 -21.51 -9.00 23.91
CA PHE A 134 -20.18 -9.33 23.40
C PHE A 134 -19.49 -8.10 22.85
N GLN A 135 -18.18 -7.99 23.06
CA GLN A 135 -17.38 -6.92 22.47
C GLN A 135 -17.37 -7.00 20.95
N ALA A 136 -17.39 -5.84 20.30
CA ALA A 136 -17.23 -5.69 18.87
C ALA A 136 -15.76 -5.46 18.52
N TYR A 137 -15.24 -6.29 17.62
CA TYR A 137 -13.93 -6.09 17.01
C TYR A 137 -14.16 -5.74 15.54
N ARG A 138 -13.77 -4.55 15.09
CA ARG A 138 -13.84 -4.25 13.67
C ARG A 138 -12.78 -5.07 12.93
N LEU A 139 -13.15 -5.62 11.78
CA LEU A 139 -12.27 -6.38 10.92
C LEU A 139 -11.63 -5.45 9.89
N TYR A 140 -10.30 -5.36 9.91
CA TYR A 140 -9.51 -4.64 8.92
C TYR A 140 -8.74 -5.61 8.04
N VAL A 141 -8.57 -5.28 6.77
CA VAL A 141 -7.68 -6.04 5.88
C VAL A 141 -6.24 -5.55 6.04
N ASP A 142 -5.31 -6.46 6.25
CA ASP A 142 -3.86 -6.23 6.19
C ASP A 142 -3.42 -6.10 4.72
N THR A 143 -3.78 -4.97 4.11
CA THR A 143 -3.51 -4.66 2.69
C THR A 143 -2.03 -4.66 2.34
N ASN A 144 -1.17 -4.24 3.27
CA ASN A 144 0.28 -4.24 3.12
C ASN A 144 0.93 -5.60 3.44
N GLN A 145 0.17 -6.59 3.91
CA GLN A 145 0.65 -7.92 4.31
C GLN A 145 1.78 -7.88 5.36
N ALA A 146 1.66 -6.98 6.32
CA ALA A 146 2.68 -6.73 7.34
C ALA A 146 2.57 -7.68 8.56
N PHE A 147 1.47 -8.41 8.69
CA PHE A 147 1.25 -9.38 9.75
C PHE A 147 1.44 -10.82 9.25
N ILE A 148 1.92 -11.69 10.14
CA ILE A 148 1.96 -13.14 9.91
C ILE A 148 0.76 -13.85 10.57
N GLN A 149 0.21 -13.26 11.63
CA GLN A 149 -0.93 -13.82 12.35
C GLN A 149 -1.72 -12.71 13.05
N SER A 150 -3.03 -12.66 12.83
CA SER A 150 -3.93 -11.85 13.65
C SER A 150 -4.34 -12.59 14.92
N THR A 151 -4.62 -11.83 15.98
CA THR A 151 -5.13 -12.37 17.23
C THR A 151 -6.13 -11.46 17.91
N TYR A 152 -7.00 -12.04 18.72
CA TYR A 152 -7.74 -11.35 19.78
C TYR A 152 -7.42 -12.01 21.12
N GLN A 153 -7.56 -11.26 22.21
CA GLN A 153 -7.28 -11.74 23.56
C GLN A 153 -8.60 -12.02 24.29
N ASP A 154 -8.68 -13.14 25.00
CA ASP A 154 -9.80 -13.43 25.90
C ASP A 154 -9.61 -12.78 27.30
N PRO A 155 -10.64 -12.75 28.16
CA PRO A 155 -10.53 -12.18 29.50
C PRO A 155 -9.48 -12.85 30.43
N SER A 156 -9.00 -14.04 30.10
CA SER A 156 -7.91 -14.73 30.83
C SER A 156 -6.51 -14.30 30.38
N GLY A 157 -6.43 -13.36 29.43
CA GLY A 157 -5.19 -12.90 28.83
C GLY A 157 -4.62 -13.84 27.76
N THR A 158 -5.39 -14.85 27.32
CA THR A 158 -4.94 -15.82 26.31
C THR A 158 -5.28 -15.30 24.92
N HIS A 159 -4.29 -15.30 24.04
CA HIS A 159 -4.43 -14.94 22.63
C HIS A 159 -4.97 -16.11 21.82
N HIS A 160 -5.90 -15.83 20.92
CA HIS A 160 -6.48 -16.80 20.00
C HIS A 160 -6.20 -16.38 18.56
N PRO A 161 -5.79 -17.29 17.66
CA PRO A 161 -5.72 -16.98 16.23
C PRO A 161 -7.09 -16.56 15.71
N LEU A 162 -7.14 -15.48 14.93
CA LEU A 162 -8.39 -15.05 14.33
C LEU A 162 -8.86 -16.07 13.26
N ARG A 163 -10.12 -16.47 13.34
CA ARG A 163 -10.79 -17.36 12.36
C ARG A 163 -11.98 -16.65 11.69
N ALA A 164 -11.73 -15.42 11.24
CA ALA A 164 -12.67 -14.58 10.51
C ALA A 164 -11.92 -13.93 9.35
N GLY A 165 -12.64 -13.63 8.26
CA GLY A 165 -12.05 -13.15 7.02
C GLY A 165 -12.90 -12.08 6.38
N ALA A 166 -12.34 -10.88 6.23
CA ALA A 166 -12.89 -9.84 5.38
C ALA A 166 -12.51 -10.12 3.91
N LEU A 167 -13.33 -9.66 2.96
CA LEU A 167 -13.09 -9.88 1.54
C LEU A 167 -11.77 -9.23 1.09
N SER A 168 -10.80 -10.05 0.69
CA SER A 168 -9.49 -9.59 0.21
C SER A 168 -8.86 -10.63 -0.73
N ALA A 169 -8.06 -10.18 -1.70
CA ALA A 169 -7.35 -11.04 -2.64
C ALA A 169 -6.11 -11.74 -2.04
N GLY A 170 -5.76 -11.46 -0.78
CA GLY A 170 -4.61 -12.10 -0.11
C GLY A 170 -4.16 -11.48 1.21
N GLY A 171 -4.78 -10.40 1.67
CA GLY A 171 -4.48 -9.80 2.97
C GLY A 171 -5.09 -10.59 4.12
N LEU A 172 -4.35 -10.75 5.22
CA LEU A 172 -4.92 -11.27 6.46
C LEU A 172 -5.97 -10.30 6.99
N THR A 173 -6.93 -10.80 7.75
CA THR A 173 -7.86 -9.95 8.48
C THR A 173 -7.35 -9.71 9.89
N ILE A 174 -7.40 -8.47 10.37
CA ILE A 174 -7.00 -8.05 11.71
C ILE A 174 -8.24 -7.66 12.51
N ALA A 175 -8.47 -8.32 13.64
CA ALA A 175 -9.53 -7.96 14.58
C ALA A 175 -9.07 -6.84 15.52
N VAL A 176 -9.76 -5.71 15.46
CA VAL A 176 -9.36 -4.49 16.16
C VAL A 176 -10.46 -4.07 17.15
N PRO A 177 -10.21 -4.10 18.47
CA PRO A 177 -11.20 -3.70 19.47
C PRO A 177 -11.32 -2.19 19.58
N SER A 178 -12.50 -1.70 19.96
CA SER A 178 -12.73 -0.27 20.23
C SER A 178 -11.81 0.26 21.33
N ARG A 179 -11.34 1.51 21.18
CA ARG A 179 -10.55 2.18 22.22
C ARG A 179 -11.38 2.52 23.45
N LEU A 180 -12.70 2.64 23.26
CA LEU A 180 -13.66 3.01 24.31
C LEU A 180 -13.76 1.99 25.44
N TYR A 181 -13.39 0.73 25.20
CA TYR A 181 -13.33 -0.31 26.24
C TYR A 181 -12.26 -0.01 27.30
N PHE A 182 -11.34 0.90 27.01
CA PHE A 182 -10.17 1.15 27.81
C PHE A 182 -10.21 2.57 28.37
N THR A 183 -9.84 2.72 29.64
CA THR A 183 -9.66 4.03 30.28
C THR A 183 -8.23 4.12 30.76
N PRO A 184 -7.40 5.03 30.19
CA PRO A 184 -6.04 5.25 30.67
C PRO A 184 -6.01 5.63 32.15
N THR A 185 -5.13 4.99 32.91
CA THR A 185 -4.82 5.34 34.30
C THR A 185 -3.31 5.50 34.46
N LYS A 186 -2.86 5.91 35.66
CA LYS A 186 -1.42 5.98 35.95
C LYS A 186 -0.75 4.60 35.88
N GLU A 187 -1.47 3.56 36.30
CA GLU A 187 -1.01 2.17 36.30
C GLU A 187 -1.13 1.52 34.92
N LYS A 188 -2.12 1.97 34.11
CA LYS A 188 -2.33 1.52 32.73
C LYS A 188 -2.20 2.68 31.74
N PRO A 189 -0.99 3.25 31.56
CA PRO A 189 -0.78 4.41 30.71
C PRO A 189 -0.98 4.11 29.21
N LEU A 190 -0.98 2.83 28.82
CA LEU A 190 -1.14 2.37 27.43
C LEU A 190 -2.56 1.87 27.12
N ALA A 191 -3.50 2.01 28.06
CA ALA A 191 -4.86 1.50 27.89
C ALA A 191 -5.50 2.06 26.61
N GLY A 192 -5.91 1.16 25.70
CA GLY A 192 -6.54 1.50 24.43
C GLY A 192 -5.56 1.77 23.28
N LEU A 193 -4.26 1.79 23.54
CA LEU A 193 -3.24 1.84 22.48
C LEU A 193 -2.96 0.43 21.96
N ARG A 194 -3.00 0.27 20.64
CA ARG A 194 -2.87 -1.00 19.95
C ARG A 194 -1.42 -1.28 19.52
N LEU A 195 -0.99 -2.51 19.73
CA LEU A 195 0.39 -2.97 19.59
C LEU A 195 0.48 -4.14 18.60
N GLY A 196 1.33 -3.98 17.59
CA GLY A 196 1.86 -5.09 16.79
C GLY A 196 3.10 -5.69 17.45
N VAL A 197 3.31 -7.00 17.38
CA VAL A 197 4.45 -7.67 18.04
C VAL A 197 5.24 -8.48 17.02
N LYS A 198 6.51 -8.18 16.81
CA LYS A 198 7.39 -8.95 15.90
C LYS A 198 7.38 -10.45 16.20
N ASP A 199 7.39 -11.29 15.16
CA ASP A 199 7.22 -12.75 15.28
C ASP A 199 8.45 -13.54 15.78
N LEU A 200 9.15 -12.97 16.75
CA LEU A 200 10.13 -13.64 17.60
C LEU A 200 9.73 -13.64 19.07
N TYR A 201 8.69 -12.87 19.44
CA TYR A 201 8.19 -12.84 20.82
C TYR A 201 7.05 -13.84 21.00
N ASP A 202 7.13 -14.63 22.06
CA ASP A 202 6.07 -15.54 22.47
C ASP A 202 4.84 -14.76 22.96
N LEU A 203 3.65 -15.19 22.52
CA LEU A 203 2.35 -14.75 23.03
C LEU A 203 1.60 -15.96 23.55
N LYS A 204 1.12 -15.91 24.80
CA LYS A 204 0.32 -16.98 25.40
C LYS A 204 -0.89 -17.30 24.51
N GLY A 205 -0.97 -18.53 24.00
CA GLY A 205 -2.06 -19.01 23.14
C GLY A 205 -1.76 -19.02 21.64
N LEU A 206 -0.61 -18.48 21.21
CA LEU A 206 -0.14 -18.51 19.81
C LEU A 206 1.15 -19.32 19.66
N LYS A 207 1.54 -19.59 18.41
CA LYS A 207 2.87 -20.11 18.05
C LYS A 207 3.82 -18.93 17.71
N THR A 208 5.11 -19.22 17.58
CA THR A 208 6.13 -18.25 17.15
C THR A 208 6.93 -18.88 16.00
N SER A 209 7.04 -18.21 14.85
CA SER A 209 7.72 -18.78 13.68
C SER A 209 9.15 -18.31 13.50
N GLY A 210 9.54 -17.17 14.09
CA GLY A 210 10.83 -16.56 13.78
C GLY A 210 10.99 -16.17 12.31
N GLY A 211 9.91 -16.03 11.54
CA GLY A 211 9.97 -15.83 10.09
C GLY A 211 10.24 -17.11 9.27
N ASN A 212 10.25 -18.29 9.89
CA ASN A 212 10.52 -19.58 9.25
C ASN A 212 9.32 -20.55 9.33
N ARG A 213 8.96 -21.19 8.21
CA ARG A 213 7.79 -22.09 8.13
C ARG A 213 8.03 -23.40 8.87
N ALA A 214 9.21 -23.98 8.75
CA ALA A 214 9.58 -25.22 9.46
C ALA A 214 9.55 -25.02 10.99
N LEU A 215 10.03 -23.88 11.51
CA LEU A 215 9.92 -23.53 12.92
C LEU A 215 8.45 -23.32 13.33
N TYR A 216 7.61 -22.69 12.51
CA TYR A 216 6.18 -22.57 12.81
C TYR A 216 5.48 -23.93 12.95
N GLU A 217 5.78 -24.87 12.04
CA GLU A 217 5.22 -26.22 12.05
C GLU A 217 5.60 -26.96 13.34
N MET A 218 6.88 -26.92 13.73
CA MET A 218 7.40 -27.56 14.94
C MET A 218 7.04 -26.81 16.24
N SER A 219 6.84 -25.48 16.18
CA SER A 219 6.53 -24.67 17.36
C SER A 219 5.25 -25.15 18.03
N LYS A 220 5.30 -25.28 19.35
CA LYS A 220 4.13 -25.52 20.19
C LYS A 220 3.40 -24.20 20.47
N VAL A 221 2.11 -24.28 20.82
CA VAL A 221 1.36 -23.14 21.34
C VAL A 221 1.96 -22.72 22.67
N LYS A 222 2.30 -21.44 22.82
CA LYS A 222 3.00 -20.93 23.98
C LYS A 222 2.07 -20.80 25.17
N THR A 223 2.54 -21.19 26.35
CA THR A 223 1.77 -21.12 27.60
C THR A 223 1.99 -19.80 28.35
N LYS A 224 2.99 -19.02 27.95
CA LYS A 224 3.36 -17.73 28.55
C LYS A 224 3.67 -16.73 27.44
N THR A 225 3.42 -15.46 27.73
CA THR A 225 3.83 -14.33 26.90
C THR A 225 5.26 -13.93 27.28
N ALA A 226 6.05 -13.49 26.30
CA ALA A 226 7.39 -12.95 26.53
C ALA A 226 7.35 -11.82 27.56
N LEU A 227 8.30 -11.77 28.49
CA LEU A 227 8.22 -10.87 29.65
C LEU A 227 8.16 -9.39 29.25
N CYS A 228 8.90 -9.01 28.21
CA CYS A 228 8.87 -7.66 27.65
C CYS A 228 7.49 -7.27 27.08
N VAL A 229 6.83 -8.20 26.39
CA VAL A 229 5.47 -7.97 25.85
C VAL A 229 4.45 -7.94 26.98
N GLN A 230 4.56 -8.86 27.96
CA GLN A 230 3.65 -8.91 29.10
C GLN A 230 3.70 -7.60 29.90
N LYS A 231 4.88 -6.99 30.06
CA LYS A 231 5.02 -5.69 30.71
C LYS A 231 4.22 -4.58 30.02
N LEU A 232 4.14 -4.59 28.69
CA LEU A 232 3.30 -3.64 27.94
C LEU A 232 1.81 -3.95 28.08
N ILE A 233 1.42 -5.23 28.06
CA ILE A 233 0.04 -5.67 28.30
C ILE A 233 -0.42 -5.27 29.70
N ASP A 234 0.42 -5.44 30.72
CA ASP A 234 0.15 -5.06 32.10
C ASP A 234 -0.04 -3.54 32.24
N ALA A 235 0.73 -2.76 31.47
CA ALA A 235 0.56 -1.32 31.30
C ALA A 235 -0.66 -0.91 30.43
N GLY A 236 -1.43 -1.87 29.93
CA GLY A 236 -2.71 -1.67 29.23
C GLY A 236 -2.65 -1.74 27.71
N ALA A 237 -1.50 -2.04 27.10
CA ALA A 237 -1.39 -2.14 25.65
C ALA A 237 -2.23 -3.31 25.09
N VAL A 238 -2.83 -3.11 23.92
CA VAL A 238 -3.74 -4.08 23.29
C VAL A 238 -3.05 -4.73 22.10
N VAL A 239 -2.68 -6.00 22.21
CA VAL A 239 -2.01 -6.74 21.11
C VAL A 239 -3.03 -7.21 20.09
N VAL A 240 -2.83 -6.86 18.82
CA VAL A 240 -3.75 -7.15 17.69
C VAL A 240 -3.21 -8.20 16.71
N GLY A 241 -1.91 -8.48 16.74
CA GLY A 241 -1.29 -9.44 15.84
C GLY A 241 0.22 -9.54 15.97
N LYS A 242 0.77 -10.58 15.33
CA LYS A 242 2.20 -10.81 15.14
C LYS A 242 2.64 -10.17 13.82
N ASN A 243 3.60 -9.27 13.85
CA ASN A 243 4.20 -8.67 12.64
C ASN A 243 5.21 -9.62 12.01
N LYS A 244 5.30 -9.60 10.68
CA LYS A 244 6.35 -10.30 9.94
C LYS A 244 7.74 -9.75 10.29
N MET A 245 8.72 -10.61 10.11
CA MET A 245 10.13 -10.30 10.26
C MET A 245 10.95 -11.10 9.27
N SER A 246 12.18 -10.65 9.06
CA SER A 246 13.21 -11.44 8.40
C SER A 246 13.52 -12.69 9.21
N GLU A 247 13.86 -13.77 8.51
CA GLU A 247 14.04 -15.08 9.11
C GLU A 247 15.12 -15.06 10.21
N PHE A 248 14.79 -15.55 11.40
CA PHE A 248 15.63 -15.58 12.60
C PHE A 248 16.32 -14.25 12.94
N ALA A 249 15.65 -13.14 12.60
CA ALA A 249 16.15 -11.77 12.75
C ALA A 249 17.44 -11.45 11.95
N PHE A 250 17.82 -12.33 11.02
CA PHE A 250 18.88 -12.08 10.05
C PHE A 250 18.49 -10.92 9.13
N ALA A 251 19.41 -9.98 8.90
CA ALA A 251 19.13 -8.83 8.07
C ALA A 251 19.57 -9.08 6.62
N GLY A 252 18.58 -9.22 5.74
CA GLY A 252 18.80 -9.19 4.30
C GLY A 252 18.91 -7.76 3.77
N GLY A 253 19.57 -7.56 2.63
CA GLY A 253 19.50 -6.33 1.85
C GLY A 253 18.16 -6.16 1.11
N TYR A 254 17.44 -7.25 0.80
CA TYR A 254 16.27 -7.22 -0.09
C TYR A 254 15.10 -8.07 0.40
N VAL A 255 13.86 -7.66 0.05
CA VAL A 255 12.63 -8.41 0.37
C VAL A 255 12.67 -9.85 -0.15
N THR A 256 13.31 -10.06 -1.30
CA THR A 256 13.38 -11.36 -1.99
C THR A 256 14.45 -12.31 -1.44
N GLU A 257 15.24 -11.89 -0.45
CA GLU A 257 16.17 -12.79 0.23
C GLU A 257 15.46 -13.68 1.25
N HIS A 258 14.28 -13.25 1.74
CA HIS A 258 13.45 -14.07 2.62
C HIS A 258 12.62 -15.04 1.79
N ILE A 259 12.62 -16.33 2.15
CA ILE A 259 12.06 -17.38 1.29
C ILE A 259 10.70 -17.91 1.74
N ASP A 260 10.40 -17.85 3.04
CA ASP A 260 9.21 -18.48 3.63
C ASP A 260 8.06 -17.50 3.83
N TYR A 261 8.28 -16.49 4.66
CA TYR A 261 7.34 -15.41 4.94
C TYR A 261 7.94 -14.08 4.49
N LEU A 262 7.66 -13.71 3.24
CA LEU A 262 8.15 -12.46 2.66
C LEU A 262 7.77 -11.26 3.52
N LEU A 263 8.75 -10.40 3.77
CA LEU A 263 8.51 -9.06 4.30
C LEU A 263 7.51 -8.31 3.39
N PRO A 264 6.70 -7.41 3.96
CA PRO A 264 5.88 -6.52 3.14
C PRO A 264 6.78 -5.58 2.33
N PHE A 265 6.23 -4.90 1.32
CA PHE A 265 6.94 -3.78 0.72
C PHE A 265 6.84 -2.54 1.61
N ASN A 266 7.79 -1.63 1.44
CA ASN A 266 7.75 -0.32 2.07
C ASN A 266 6.56 0.47 1.52
N PRO A 267 5.53 0.78 2.33
CA PRO A 267 4.33 1.46 1.87
C PRO A 267 4.60 2.91 1.44
N ARG A 268 5.74 3.48 1.81
CA ARG A 268 6.17 4.83 1.40
C ARG A 268 7.11 4.85 0.21
N GLY A 269 7.56 3.67 -0.22
CA GLY A 269 8.38 3.52 -1.41
C GLY A 269 7.55 3.43 -2.68
N ASP A 270 8.18 2.92 -3.72
CA ASP A 270 7.64 2.80 -5.06
C ASP A 270 6.78 1.53 -5.29
N GLY A 271 6.43 0.84 -4.19
CA GLY A 271 5.73 -0.45 -4.20
C GLY A 271 6.63 -1.68 -4.29
N TYR A 272 7.93 -1.55 -4.55
CA TYR A 272 8.89 -2.68 -4.61
C TYR A 272 10.08 -2.53 -3.66
N ASN A 273 10.19 -1.38 -2.99
CA ASN A 273 11.22 -1.10 -1.99
C ASN A 273 11.16 -2.01 -0.77
N SER A 274 12.33 -2.41 -0.28
CA SER A 274 12.45 -3.06 1.03
C SER A 274 11.96 -2.14 2.16
N PRO A 275 11.17 -2.65 3.12
CA PRO A 275 10.82 -1.93 4.35
C PRO A 275 11.96 -1.97 5.36
N GLY A 276 13.11 -2.55 5.02
CA GLY A 276 14.20 -2.75 5.94
C GLY A 276 14.07 -3.98 6.80
N ASP A 277 15.22 -4.36 7.37
CA ASP A 277 15.37 -5.61 8.09
C ASP A 277 15.89 -5.40 9.52
N SER A 278 15.60 -6.27 10.49
CA SER A 278 14.72 -7.44 10.39
C SER A 278 13.30 -7.17 10.90
N SER A 279 13.02 -5.97 11.43
CA SER A 279 11.68 -5.56 11.89
C SER A 279 10.86 -4.87 10.78
N GLY A 280 11.05 -5.29 9.53
CA GLY A 280 10.39 -4.69 8.35
C GLY A 280 8.87 -4.74 8.42
N GLY A 281 8.29 -5.87 8.85
CA GLY A 281 6.84 -5.99 9.04
C GLY A 281 6.31 -5.05 10.13
N SER A 282 7.05 -4.84 11.21
CA SER A 282 6.67 -3.90 12.28
C SER A 282 6.69 -2.45 11.78
N ALA A 283 7.75 -2.04 11.07
CA ALA A 283 7.86 -0.67 10.56
C ALA A 283 6.83 -0.38 9.45
N ALA A 284 6.65 -1.33 8.53
CA ALA A 284 5.69 -1.21 7.44
C ALA A 284 4.24 -1.18 7.98
N ALA A 285 3.88 -2.01 8.97
CA ALA A 285 2.56 -1.97 9.59
C ALA A 285 2.28 -0.58 10.20
N ILE A 286 3.27 0.00 10.88
CA ILE A 286 3.14 1.34 11.47
C ILE A 286 3.08 2.43 10.40
N ALA A 287 3.75 2.28 9.27
CA ALA A 287 3.59 3.21 8.16
C ALA A 287 2.26 3.02 7.40
N SER A 288 1.62 1.86 7.45
CA SER A 288 0.40 1.57 6.69
C SER A 288 -0.91 1.86 7.42
N TYR A 289 -1.00 1.64 8.74
CA TYR A 289 -2.31 1.52 9.41
C TYR A 289 -2.56 2.56 10.51
N ASP A 290 -3.58 3.40 10.34
CA ASP A 290 -3.94 4.43 11.32
C ASP A 290 -4.48 3.84 12.62
N TRP A 291 -5.18 2.70 12.51
CA TRP A 291 -5.74 1.99 13.64
C TRP A 291 -4.68 1.33 14.53
N LEU A 292 -3.41 1.29 14.11
CA LEU A 292 -2.28 0.72 14.87
C LEU A 292 -1.40 1.84 15.44
N ASP A 293 -1.12 1.83 16.74
CA ASP A 293 -0.43 2.93 17.42
C ASP A 293 1.09 2.71 17.56
N ALA A 294 1.50 1.48 17.86
CA ALA A 294 2.90 1.11 18.01
C ALA A 294 3.16 -0.34 17.57
N SER A 295 4.41 -0.67 17.25
CA SER A 295 4.87 -2.05 17.08
C SER A 295 6.13 -2.30 17.89
N MET A 296 6.23 -3.47 18.51
CA MET A 296 7.43 -3.93 19.20
C MET A 296 8.33 -4.66 18.19
N GLY A 297 9.58 -4.22 18.08
CA GLY A 297 10.62 -4.83 17.26
C GLY A 297 11.78 -5.38 18.10
N SER A 298 12.83 -5.88 17.45
CA SER A 298 14.11 -6.21 18.09
C SER A 298 15.27 -5.56 17.34
N ASP A 299 16.34 -5.18 18.04
CA ASP A 299 17.53 -4.56 17.47
C ASP A 299 18.82 -5.16 18.05
N THR A 300 19.51 -5.95 17.22
CA THR A 300 20.82 -6.56 17.52
C THR A 300 21.96 -5.84 16.80
N GLY A 301 21.66 -5.19 15.66
CA GLY A 301 22.65 -4.52 14.82
C GLY A 301 22.13 -3.33 14.01
N GLY A 302 20.88 -2.92 14.22
CA GLY A 302 20.16 -1.91 13.43
C GLY A 302 18.68 -2.22 13.18
N SER A 303 18.19 -3.37 13.63
CA SER A 303 16.92 -3.96 13.17
C SER A 303 15.64 -3.27 13.62
N ILE A 304 15.71 -2.20 14.42
CA ILE A 304 14.59 -1.27 14.64
C ILE A 304 14.86 0.05 13.91
N ARG A 305 16.06 0.61 14.09
CA ARG A 305 16.44 1.92 13.55
C ARG A 305 16.40 1.97 12.02
N GLY A 306 16.96 0.96 11.35
CA GLY A 306 16.96 0.84 9.89
C GLY A 306 15.54 0.79 9.31
N PRO A 307 14.70 -0.19 9.71
CA PRO A 307 13.31 -0.24 9.27
C PRO A 307 12.50 1.01 9.59
N ALA A 308 12.70 1.61 10.77
CA ALA A 308 12.01 2.84 11.13
C ALA A 308 12.31 3.97 10.15
N LEU A 309 13.59 4.22 9.85
CA LEU A 309 14.00 5.26 8.90
C LEU A 309 13.55 4.96 7.47
N GLN A 310 13.70 3.71 7.01
CA GLN A 310 13.26 3.31 5.66
C GLN A 310 11.76 3.54 5.47
N ASN A 311 10.94 3.30 6.49
CA ASN A 311 9.50 3.57 6.45
C ASN A 311 9.13 4.97 6.96
N ALA A 312 10.09 5.90 7.09
CA ALA A 312 9.91 7.27 7.57
C ALA A 312 9.08 7.39 8.87
N VAL A 313 9.29 6.49 9.82
CA VAL A 313 8.70 6.49 11.18
C VAL A 313 9.81 6.53 12.23
N HIS A 314 9.46 6.58 13.51
CA HIS A 314 10.42 6.66 14.60
C HIS A 314 10.62 5.29 15.24
N GLY A 315 11.84 4.99 15.67
CA GLY A 315 12.14 3.72 16.32
C GLY A 315 13.36 3.81 17.23
N ASN A 316 13.40 2.99 18.28
CA ASN A 316 14.49 3.02 19.25
C ASN A 316 15.16 1.67 19.46
N ARG A 317 16.49 1.70 19.54
CA ARG A 317 17.30 0.68 20.20
C ARG A 317 17.55 1.15 21.63
N PRO A 318 17.09 0.45 22.67
CA PRO A 318 17.41 0.86 24.02
C PRO A 318 18.82 0.49 24.44
N THR A 319 19.23 1.02 25.58
CA THR A 319 20.35 0.48 26.36
C THR A 319 20.25 -1.05 26.48
N GLN A 320 21.37 -1.74 26.26
CA GLN A 320 21.44 -3.18 26.49
C GLN A 320 21.10 -3.50 27.95
N ASP A 321 20.42 -4.62 28.18
CA ASP A 321 19.94 -5.10 29.50
C ASP A 321 18.78 -4.29 30.11
N ALA A 322 18.28 -3.26 29.43
CA ALA A 322 17.11 -2.49 29.90
C ALA A 322 15.80 -3.31 29.94
N VAL A 323 15.75 -4.41 29.17
CA VAL A 323 14.58 -5.25 28.97
C VAL A 323 14.92 -6.72 29.19
N ASN A 324 14.04 -7.43 29.90
CA ASN A 324 14.14 -8.88 30.03
C ASN A 324 13.53 -9.57 28.78
N LEU A 325 14.38 -10.27 28.03
CA LEU A 325 14.04 -10.92 26.76
C LEU A 325 13.56 -12.38 26.90
N THR A 326 13.26 -12.84 28.12
CA THR A 326 12.73 -14.20 28.32
C THR A 326 11.45 -14.39 27.50
N GLY A 327 11.45 -15.42 26.63
CA GLY A 327 10.37 -15.70 25.68
C GLY A 327 10.50 -15.01 24.32
N ALA A 328 11.63 -14.35 24.05
CA ALA A 328 12.03 -13.93 22.71
C ALA A 328 12.99 -14.96 22.09
N LEU A 329 12.87 -15.22 20.79
CA LEU A 329 13.86 -16.00 20.05
C LEU A 329 15.18 -15.19 19.92
N PRO A 330 16.33 -15.73 20.33
CA PRO A 330 17.59 -14.99 20.34
C PRO A 330 18.24 -14.92 18.94
N LEU A 331 18.99 -13.83 18.72
CA LEU A 331 20.03 -13.75 17.70
C LEU A 331 21.41 -13.64 18.37
N SER A 332 21.55 -12.79 19.37
CA SER A 332 22.75 -12.70 20.19
C SER A 332 22.37 -12.20 21.58
N SER A 333 22.38 -13.08 22.57
CA SER A 333 22.11 -12.69 23.96
C SER A 333 23.04 -11.56 24.44
N ALA A 334 24.25 -11.49 23.88
CA ALA A 334 25.21 -10.43 24.14
C ALA A 334 24.89 -9.09 23.45
N MET A 335 23.88 -8.95 22.59
CA MET A 335 23.59 -7.67 21.91
C MET A 335 22.10 -7.36 21.73
N ASP A 336 21.23 -8.36 21.87
CA ASP A 336 19.80 -8.26 21.60
C ASP A 336 19.12 -7.23 22.51
N THR A 337 18.21 -6.45 21.91
CA THR A 337 17.37 -5.49 22.63
C THR A 337 15.96 -5.45 22.05
N SER A 338 14.97 -5.07 22.87
CA SER A 338 13.59 -4.84 22.44
C SER A 338 13.22 -3.37 22.52
N GLY A 339 12.73 -2.82 21.41
CA GLY A 339 12.29 -1.44 21.32
C GLY A 339 10.96 -1.30 20.60
N ILE A 340 10.58 -0.05 20.37
CA ILE A 340 9.29 0.36 19.86
C ILE A 340 9.48 1.10 18.55
N ILE A 341 8.54 0.89 17.63
CA ILE A 341 8.38 1.65 16.40
C ILE A 341 7.01 2.33 16.45
N ALA A 342 6.96 3.64 16.22
CA ALA A 342 5.72 4.42 16.23
C ALA A 342 5.77 5.60 15.25
N ARG A 343 4.60 6.07 14.83
CA ARG A 343 4.46 7.29 14.02
C ARG A 343 4.55 8.57 14.85
N ASP A 344 4.04 8.52 16.07
CA ASP A 344 3.93 9.68 16.95
C ASP A 344 5.03 9.63 18.03
N PRO A 345 5.87 10.66 18.16
CA PRO A 345 6.94 10.71 19.17
C PRO A 345 6.45 10.59 20.61
N MET A 346 5.25 11.10 20.93
CA MET A 346 4.66 10.96 22.26
C MET A 346 4.18 9.53 22.52
N ILE A 347 3.65 8.84 21.50
CA ILE A 347 3.30 7.42 21.59
C ILE A 347 4.58 6.57 21.74
N LEU A 348 5.63 6.85 20.96
CA LEU A 348 6.94 6.22 21.12
C LEU A 348 7.41 6.37 22.58
N SER A 349 7.42 7.59 23.11
CA SER A 349 7.84 7.85 24.48
C SER A 349 7.01 7.08 25.52
N LYS A 350 5.68 7.08 25.41
CA LYS A 350 4.80 6.36 26.35
C LYS A 350 5.09 4.86 26.39
N PHE A 351 5.20 4.22 25.23
CA PHE A 351 5.50 2.79 25.15
C PHE A 351 6.90 2.50 25.69
N THR A 352 7.90 3.27 25.28
CA THR A 352 9.29 3.11 25.68
C THR A 352 9.49 3.29 27.19
N ARG A 353 8.88 4.33 27.80
CA ARG A 353 8.89 4.53 29.25
C ARG A 353 8.21 3.39 30.00
N SER A 354 7.11 2.86 29.47
CA SER A 354 6.41 1.73 30.08
C SER A 354 7.25 0.45 30.01
N LEU A 355 7.91 0.21 28.87
CA LEU A 355 8.77 -0.96 28.67
C LEU A 355 10.00 -0.92 29.60
N TYR A 356 10.58 0.25 29.83
CA TYR A 356 11.81 0.42 30.63
C TYR A 356 11.55 0.87 32.08
N ALA A 357 10.29 0.96 32.48
CA ALA A 357 9.88 1.35 33.83
C ALA A 357 10.57 0.48 34.89
N GLY A 358 11.22 1.12 35.86
CA GLY A 358 11.93 0.45 36.94
C GLY A 358 13.34 -0.06 36.60
N THR A 359 13.76 -0.01 35.32
CA THR A 359 15.12 -0.38 34.91
C THR A 359 15.99 0.86 34.67
N ILE A 360 15.42 1.89 34.04
CA ILE A 360 16.15 3.13 33.68
C ILE A 360 15.82 4.24 34.69
N LYS A 361 16.85 4.96 35.12
CA LYS A 361 16.71 6.11 36.03
C LYS A 361 16.28 7.35 35.24
N GLN A 362 15.33 8.09 35.78
CA GLN A 362 14.96 9.41 35.26
C GLN A 362 15.95 10.47 35.76
N TYR A 363 16.36 11.36 34.86
CA TYR A 363 17.20 12.52 35.14
C TYR A 363 16.42 13.79 34.83
N SER A 364 16.79 14.89 35.49
CA SER A 364 16.18 16.21 35.27
C SER A 364 17.06 17.15 34.44
N GLY A 365 18.37 16.88 34.38
CA GLY A 365 19.29 17.61 33.53
C GLY A 365 19.31 17.06 32.12
N LEU A 366 19.65 17.92 31.16
CA LEU A 366 19.95 17.54 29.78
C LEU A 366 21.45 17.64 29.53
N PRO A 367 22.02 16.89 28.56
CA PRO A 367 23.44 16.94 28.22
C PRO A 367 23.87 18.34 27.79
N SER A 368 25.12 18.70 28.09
CA SER A 368 25.68 20.04 27.81
C SER A 368 26.50 20.11 26.52
N GLU A 369 26.58 19.02 25.77
CA GLU A 369 27.37 18.92 24.55
C GLU A 369 26.58 18.21 23.44
N VAL A 370 26.76 18.69 22.20
CA VAL A 370 26.25 18.07 20.98
C VAL A 370 27.43 17.67 20.11
N LEU A 371 27.60 16.36 19.92
CA LEU A 371 28.63 15.79 19.06
C LEU A 371 28.01 15.39 17.73
N LEU A 372 28.39 16.06 16.65
CA LEU A 372 27.93 15.74 15.30
C LEU A 372 28.92 14.79 14.64
N ASP A 373 28.42 13.69 14.07
CA ASP A 373 29.26 12.77 13.33
C ASP A 373 30.02 13.46 12.19
N SER A 374 31.32 13.17 12.09
CA SER A 374 32.18 13.67 11.00
C SER A 374 31.69 13.31 9.60
N GLY A 375 31.02 12.16 9.41
CA GLY A 375 30.40 11.81 8.13
C GLY A 375 29.16 12.65 7.80
N SER A 376 28.49 13.18 8.82
CA SER A 376 27.27 13.97 8.69
C SER A 376 27.50 15.36 8.11
N GLU A 377 28.69 15.96 8.30
CA GLU A 377 29.04 17.24 7.67
C GLU A 377 29.04 17.12 6.14
N ARG A 378 29.69 16.07 5.61
CA ARG A 378 29.69 15.79 4.17
C ARG A 378 28.28 15.49 3.66
N PHE A 379 27.49 14.78 4.45
CA PHE A 379 26.10 14.48 4.13
C PHE A 379 25.24 15.75 4.03
N LEU A 380 25.38 16.68 4.98
CA LEU A 380 24.70 17.98 4.96
C LEU A 380 25.05 18.79 3.73
N LEU A 381 26.34 18.88 3.39
CA LEU A 381 26.79 19.59 2.18
C LEU A 381 26.17 19.00 0.90
N ASN A 382 26.02 17.68 0.83
CA ASN A 382 25.34 17.03 -0.28
C ASN A 382 23.83 17.34 -0.26
N LEU A 383 23.18 17.31 0.91
CA LEU A 383 21.77 17.66 1.03
C LEU A 383 21.48 19.12 0.63
N GLU A 384 22.35 20.07 0.99
CA GLU A 384 22.18 21.47 0.59
C GLU A 384 22.17 21.64 -0.93
N LYS A 385 22.97 20.84 -1.62
CA LYS A 385 23.04 20.79 -3.08
C LYS A 385 21.85 20.05 -3.69
N ASP A 386 21.53 18.87 -3.17
CA ASP A 386 20.58 17.95 -3.81
C ASP A 386 19.13 18.24 -3.41
N SER A 387 18.89 18.75 -2.19
CA SER A 387 17.57 19.06 -1.66
C SER A 387 17.60 20.10 -0.53
N PRO A 388 17.50 21.41 -0.87
CA PRO A 388 17.50 22.49 0.13
C PRO A 388 16.41 22.33 1.20
N LYS A 389 15.29 21.66 0.88
CA LYS A 389 14.22 21.37 1.86
C LYS A 389 14.66 20.35 2.91
N ALA A 390 15.37 19.30 2.50
CA ALA A 390 15.92 18.31 3.42
C ALA A 390 16.99 18.93 4.31
N ALA A 391 17.92 19.70 3.71
CA ALA A 391 18.93 20.44 4.46
C ALA A 391 18.30 21.41 5.47
N ASN A 392 17.26 22.16 5.09
CA ASN A 392 16.56 23.04 6.03
C ASN A 392 15.89 22.27 7.18
N ALA A 393 15.27 21.12 6.92
CA ALA A 393 14.67 20.30 7.99
C ALA A 393 15.73 19.78 8.97
N VAL A 394 16.90 19.36 8.49
CA VAL A 394 18.02 18.97 9.35
C VAL A 394 18.58 20.18 10.11
N GLY A 395 18.74 21.33 9.45
CA GLY A 395 19.20 22.57 10.07
C GLY A 395 18.26 23.06 11.18
N GLU A 396 16.95 23.05 10.95
CA GLU A 396 15.92 23.33 11.96
C GLU A 396 16.05 22.38 13.15
N PHE A 397 16.23 21.08 12.89
CA PHE A 397 16.46 20.09 13.95
C PHE A 397 17.71 20.39 14.78
N LEU A 398 18.86 20.61 14.14
CA LEU A 398 20.13 20.87 14.82
C LEU A 398 20.09 22.20 15.61
N ASN A 399 19.44 23.23 15.07
CA ASN A 399 19.28 24.51 15.75
C ASN A 399 18.38 24.41 16.98
N SER A 400 17.22 23.74 16.88
CA SER A 400 16.35 23.51 18.03
C SER A 400 17.01 22.61 19.08
N LEU A 401 17.75 21.58 18.67
CA LEU A 401 18.53 20.74 19.59
C LEU A 401 19.58 21.57 20.32
N SER A 402 20.34 22.41 19.61
CA SER A 402 21.37 23.27 20.20
C SER A 402 20.76 24.29 21.17
N SER A 403 19.61 24.87 20.82
CA SER A 403 18.86 25.77 21.70
C SER A 403 18.34 25.05 22.95
N LEU A 404 17.83 23.82 22.81
CA LEU A 404 17.31 23.03 23.92
C LEU A 404 18.41 22.67 24.92
N LEU A 405 19.59 22.30 24.41
CA LEU A 405 20.74 21.89 25.22
C LEU A 405 21.63 23.06 25.65
N SER A 406 21.37 24.26 25.14
CA SER A 406 22.24 25.44 25.32
C SER A 406 23.69 25.15 24.94
N ALA A 407 23.89 24.39 23.85
CA ALA A 407 25.20 23.89 23.41
C ALA A 407 25.25 23.84 21.88
N ASP A 408 26.30 24.40 21.29
CA ASP A 408 26.52 24.32 19.84
C ASP A 408 27.06 22.93 19.43
N GLY A 409 26.67 22.47 18.25
CA GLY A 409 27.18 21.24 17.66
C GLY A 409 28.66 21.32 17.33
N SER A 410 29.45 20.35 17.79
CA SER A 410 30.86 20.18 17.44
C SER A 410 31.08 18.89 16.66
N VAL A 411 31.86 18.94 15.58
CA VAL A 411 32.16 17.76 14.77
C VAL A 411 33.05 16.80 15.55
N PHE A 412 32.66 15.53 15.63
CA PHE A 412 33.34 14.47 16.34
C PHE A 412 33.56 13.24 15.46
N SER A 413 34.80 12.73 15.45
CA SER A 413 35.18 11.52 14.73
C SER A 413 35.51 10.40 15.72
N ILE A 414 34.69 9.35 15.73
CA ILE A 414 34.87 8.18 16.60
C ILE A 414 36.18 7.48 16.28
N ASP A 415 36.54 7.35 15.00
CA ASP A 415 37.80 6.70 14.58
C ASP A 415 39.03 7.48 15.06
N SER A 416 39.00 8.82 14.98
CA SER A 416 40.07 9.67 15.51
C SER A 416 40.18 9.56 17.03
N ALA A 417 39.05 9.54 17.74
CA ALA A 417 39.03 9.33 19.18
C ALA A 417 39.64 7.96 19.53
N TRP A 418 39.21 6.88 18.86
CA TRP A 418 39.75 5.55 19.05
C TRP A 418 41.25 5.52 18.83
N LYS A 419 41.74 6.04 17.70
CA LYS A 419 43.18 6.06 17.38
C LYS A 419 44.02 6.76 18.45
N ASN A 420 43.48 7.80 19.09
CA ASN A 420 44.17 8.56 20.13
C ASN A 420 44.11 7.92 21.52
N SER A 421 43.11 7.08 21.79
CA SER A 421 42.88 6.45 23.11
C SER A 421 42.70 4.93 23.05
N THR A 422 43.24 4.27 22.03
CA THR A 422 43.10 2.82 21.80
C THR A 422 43.62 2.06 23.03
N PRO A 423 42.81 1.20 23.68
CA PRO A 423 43.30 0.38 24.77
C PRO A 423 44.44 -0.54 24.30
N ARG A 424 45.43 -0.78 25.18
CA ARG A 424 46.61 -1.60 24.84
C ARG A 424 46.27 -3.00 24.31
N ALA A 425 45.14 -3.57 24.73
CA ALA A 425 44.65 -4.87 24.26
C ALA A 425 44.29 -4.90 22.76
N PHE A 426 44.06 -3.73 22.14
CA PHE A 426 43.64 -3.59 20.74
C PHE A 426 44.66 -2.81 19.90
N SER A 427 45.94 -2.77 20.31
CA SER A 427 46.99 -2.04 19.59
C SER A 427 47.00 -2.42 18.10
N ASP A 428 47.00 -1.41 17.24
CA ASP A 428 47.05 -1.55 15.77
C ASP A 428 45.80 -2.15 15.09
N VAL A 429 44.67 -2.27 15.80
CA VAL A 429 43.37 -2.69 15.22
C VAL A 429 42.40 -1.50 15.15
N SER A 430 41.77 -1.29 13.99
CA SER A 430 40.72 -0.28 13.86
C SER A 430 39.45 -0.67 14.62
N LEU A 431 38.75 0.33 15.15
CA LEU A 431 37.47 0.10 15.83
C LEU A 431 36.43 -0.53 14.88
N SER A 432 36.41 -0.13 13.61
CA SER A 432 35.54 -0.70 12.58
C SER A 432 35.71 -2.21 12.42
N ASN A 433 36.95 -2.70 12.41
CA ASN A 433 37.24 -4.13 12.30
C ASN A 433 36.79 -4.89 13.55
N ILE A 434 37.05 -4.34 14.75
CA ILE A 434 36.63 -4.97 16.01
C ILE A 434 35.10 -5.06 16.06
N VAL A 435 34.42 -3.94 15.85
CA VAL A 435 32.95 -3.85 15.88
C VAL A 435 32.32 -4.77 14.83
N GLY A 436 32.88 -4.83 13.62
CA GLY A 436 32.41 -5.71 12.55
C GLY A 436 32.57 -7.18 12.88
N ASN A 437 33.75 -7.59 13.35
CA ASN A 437 34.07 -8.98 13.67
C ASN A 437 33.27 -9.46 14.90
N VAL A 438 33.27 -8.69 15.99
CA VAL A 438 32.53 -9.02 17.21
C VAL A 438 31.05 -9.20 16.90
N TYR A 439 30.46 -8.30 16.10
CA TYR A 439 29.07 -8.45 15.70
C TYR A 439 28.83 -9.76 14.95
N LEU A 440 29.60 -10.03 13.89
CA LEU A 440 29.42 -11.20 13.04
C LEU A 440 29.62 -12.51 13.81
N ASN A 441 30.69 -12.58 14.61
CA ASN A 441 31.05 -13.76 15.39
C ASN A 441 29.98 -14.07 16.45
N LEU A 442 29.61 -13.08 17.28
CA LEU A 442 28.64 -13.29 18.35
C LEU A 442 27.26 -13.66 17.79
N THR A 443 26.74 -12.91 16.81
CA THR A 443 25.42 -13.23 16.21
C THR A 443 25.34 -14.60 15.57
N THR A 444 26.44 -15.08 14.97
CA THR A 444 26.42 -16.41 14.35
C THR A 444 26.59 -17.51 15.38
N TYR A 445 27.55 -17.36 16.30
CA TYR A 445 27.85 -18.36 17.31
C TYR A 445 26.72 -18.50 18.34
N GLU A 446 26.25 -17.40 18.91
CA GLU A 446 25.22 -17.43 19.95
C GLU A 446 23.89 -17.95 19.39
N GLN A 447 23.45 -17.49 18.22
CA GLN A 447 22.23 -18.03 17.62
C GLN A 447 22.33 -19.53 17.32
N TRP A 448 23.47 -20.02 16.85
CA TRP A 448 23.69 -21.44 16.61
C TRP A 448 23.61 -22.25 17.92
N ASN A 449 24.30 -21.81 18.98
CA ASN A 449 24.37 -22.56 20.24
C ASN A 449 23.12 -22.43 21.11
N GLU A 450 22.45 -21.27 21.12
CA GLU A 450 21.28 -21.02 21.96
C GLU A 450 19.97 -21.52 21.34
N PHE A 451 19.92 -21.68 20.01
CA PHE A 451 18.69 -22.05 19.29
C PHE A 451 18.95 -23.01 18.13
N GLY A 452 19.88 -22.68 17.23
CA GLY A 452 20.04 -23.35 15.93
C GLY A 452 20.34 -24.85 16.02
N GLN A 453 21.17 -25.27 16.98
CA GLN A 453 21.53 -26.68 17.19
C GLN A 453 20.31 -27.55 17.49
N GLU A 454 19.59 -27.24 18.56
CA GLU A 454 18.40 -28.00 18.99
C GLU A 454 17.34 -28.02 17.89
N TYR A 455 17.08 -26.85 17.26
CA TYR A 455 16.15 -26.72 16.15
C TYR A 455 16.50 -27.63 14.96
N VAL A 456 17.76 -27.62 14.52
CA VAL A 456 18.22 -28.43 13.38
C VAL A 456 18.19 -29.92 13.72
N GLU A 457 18.58 -30.31 14.93
CA GLU A 457 18.56 -31.71 15.37
C GLU A 457 17.14 -32.25 15.49
N GLU A 458 16.22 -31.49 16.09
CA GLU A 458 14.80 -31.84 16.18
C GLU A 458 14.21 -31.97 14.77
N TYR A 459 14.44 -31.00 13.88
CA TYR A 459 13.94 -31.04 12.51
C TYR A 459 14.43 -32.29 11.76
N LYS A 460 15.72 -32.59 11.84
CA LYS A 460 16.32 -33.79 11.22
C LYS A 460 15.69 -35.08 11.74
N SER A 461 15.41 -35.15 13.05
CA SER A 461 14.78 -36.32 13.66
C SER A 461 13.37 -36.58 13.12
N LEU A 462 12.65 -35.50 12.78
CA LEU A 462 11.28 -35.56 12.25
C LEU A 462 11.21 -35.72 10.72
N HIS A 463 12.30 -35.40 10.00
CA HIS A 463 12.31 -35.31 8.54
C HIS A 463 13.41 -36.18 7.88
N ASN A 464 13.64 -37.39 8.40
CA ASN A 464 14.58 -38.38 7.80
C ASN A 464 16.01 -37.84 7.59
N GLY A 465 16.50 -36.99 8.49
CA GLY A 465 17.83 -36.39 8.42
C GLY A 465 17.95 -35.18 7.48
N ALA A 466 16.85 -34.70 6.89
CA ALA A 466 16.85 -33.48 6.08
C ALA A 466 17.19 -32.24 6.94
N PHE A 467 17.91 -31.29 6.36
CA PHE A 467 18.17 -30.00 6.99
C PHE A 467 16.95 -29.07 6.76
N PRO A 468 16.55 -28.22 7.72
CA PRO A 468 15.40 -27.34 7.56
C PRO A 468 15.56 -26.39 6.37
N HIS A 469 14.44 -26.10 5.68
CA HIS A 469 14.40 -25.04 4.68
C HIS A 469 14.53 -23.69 5.39
N MET A 470 15.52 -22.89 4.99
CA MET A 470 15.83 -21.58 5.57
C MET A 470 16.72 -20.77 4.62
N VAL A 471 16.84 -19.47 4.89
CA VAL A 471 17.77 -18.56 4.18
C VAL A 471 19.19 -19.18 4.10
N PRO A 472 19.79 -19.30 2.89
CA PRO A 472 21.10 -19.92 2.69
C PRO A 472 22.23 -19.34 3.54
N GLU A 473 22.27 -18.01 3.68
CA GLU A 473 23.29 -17.26 4.42
C GLU A 473 23.29 -17.63 5.91
N ILE A 474 22.11 -17.80 6.51
CA ILE A 474 21.99 -18.22 7.91
C ILE A 474 22.51 -19.66 8.06
N ARG A 475 22.10 -20.55 7.15
CA ARG A 475 22.56 -21.95 7.16
C ARG A 475 24.08 -22.04 7.02
N GLU A 476 24.66 -21.28 6.09
CA GLU A 476 26.11 -21.25 5.89
C GLU A 476 26.84 -20.68 7.11
N GLY A 477 26.31 -19.61 7.71
CA GLY A 477 26.82 -19.04 8.96
C GLY A 477 26.84 -20.06 10.10
N TRP A 478 25.72 -20.74 10.35
CA TRP A 478 25.63 -21.77 11.39
C TRP A 478 26.57 -22.95 11.12
N MET A 479 26.65 -23.43 9.87
CA MET A 479 27.55 -24.52 9.49
C MET A 479 29.03 -24.11 9.59
N ASN A 480 29.34 -22.83 9.39
CA ASN A 480 30.69 -22.30 9.61
C ASN A 480 31.00 -22.22 11.11
N ALA A 481 30.12 -21.62 11.92
CA ALA A 481 30.30 -21.52 13.37
C ALA A 481 30.52 -22.90 14.01
N ASN A 482 29.76 -23.91 13.62
CA ASN A 482 29.94 -25.29 14.10
C ASN A 482 31.33 -25.88 13.76
N LYS A 483 31.98 -25.43 12.68
CA LYS A 483 33.29 -25.92 12.24
C LYS A 483 34.46 -25.13 12.82
N THR A 484 34.29 -23.82 12.97
CA THR A 484 35.42 -22.89 13.17
C THR A 484 35.41 -22.20 14.53
N MET A 485 34.28 -22.19 15.24
CA MET A 485 34.13 -21.46 16.50
C MET A 485 33.92 -22.42 17.66
N ASN A 486 34.41 -22.02 18.83
CA ASN A 486 34.27 -22.73 20.09
C ASN A 486 34.08 -21.75 21.25
N GLU A 487 33.89 -22.29 22.45
CA GLU A 487 33.66 -21.49 23.67
C GLU A 487 34.80 -20.50 23.95
N LEU A 488 36.06 -20.87 23.71
CA LEU A 488 37.21 -19.98 23.92
C LEU A 488 37.17 -18.77 22.96
N THR A 489 36.90 -19.01 21.68
CA THR A 489 36.77 -17.89 20.71
C THR A 489 35.59 -16.99 21.04
N HIS A 490 34.49 -17.55 21.56
CA HIS A 490 33.34 -16.79 22.02
C HIS A 490 33.66 -15.93 23.24
N GLU A 491 34.40 -16.47 24.22
CA GLU A 491 34.90 -15.71 25.37
C GLU A 491 35.82 -14.56 24.94
N ASP A 492 36.68 -14.76 23.94
CA ASP A 492 37.54 -13.72 23.37
C ASP A 492 36.73 -12.60 22.67
N ASP A 493 35.66 -12.96 21.95
CA ASP A 493 34.75 -12.00 21.32
C ASP A 493 33.96 -11.19 22.38
N LEU A 494 33.51 -11.85 23.46
CA LEU A 494 32.86 -11.18 24.60
C LEU A 494 33.83 -10.25 25.34
N ALA A 495 35.08 -10.66 25.53
CA ALA A 495 36.12 -9.81 26.10
C ALA A 495 36.41 -8.59 25.20
N SER A 496 36.43 -8.79 23.89
CA SER A 496 36.60 -7.72 22.90
C SER A 496 35.45 -6.73 22.95
N LYS A 497 34.20 -7.22 22.98
CA LYS A 497 33.00 -6.40 23.18
C LYS A 497 33.10 -5.56 24.46
N LYS A 498 33.46 -6.19 25.59
CA LYS A 498 33.61 -5.51 26.88
C LYS A 498 34.68 -4.41 26.82
N GLY A 499 35.81 -4.66 26.15
CA GLY A 499 36.84 -3.66 25.96
C GLY A 499 36.36 -2.44 25.15
N VAL A 500 35.47 -2.64 24.17
CA VAL A 500 34.80 -1.55 23.44
C VAL A 500 33.83 -0.78 24.35
N GLU A 501 33.03 -1.48 25.17
CA GLU A 501 32.14 -0.83 26.15
C GLU A 501 32.91 0.06 27.14
N GLU A 502 34.02 -0.45 27.69
CA GLU A 502 34.88 0.28 28.64
C GLU A 502 35.59 1.48 27.99
N TRP A 503 35.89 1.40 26.69
CA TRP A 503 36.42 2.54 25.95
C TRP A 503 35.35 3.61 25.74
N VAL A 504 34.16 3.23 25.26
CA VAL A 504 33.05 4.18 25.02
C VAL A 504 32.68 4.92 26.30
N ALA A 505 32.54 4.21 27.42
CA ALA A 505 32.15 4.79 28.70
C ALA A 505 33.17 5.80 29.27
N ARG A 506 34.41 5.78 28.77
CA ARG A 506 35.51 6.63 29.24
C ARG A 506 35.87 7.76 28.27
N GLU A 507 35.78 7.52 26.97
CA GLU A 507 36.39 8.38 25.95
C GLU A 507 35.39 9.02 24.96
N PHE A 508 34.13 8.56 24.89
CA PHE A 508 33.16 9.02 23.87
C PHE A 508 31.86 9.60 24.45
N LEU A 509 31.04 8.77 25.11
CA LEU A 509 29.75 9.17 25.70
C LEU A 509 29.79 8.82 27.18
N THR A 510 30.40 9.72 27.95
CA THR A 510 30.68 9.50 29.37
C THR A 510 29.45 9.83 30.23
N SER A 511 29.30 9.11 31.33
CA SER A 511 28.18 9.33 32.24
C SER A 511 28.30 10.65 33.00
N ASP A 512 27.20 11.38 33.12
CA ASP A 512 27.08 12.57 33.97
C ASP A 512 26.05 12.35 35.10
N ASN A 513 26.33 12.88 36.29
CA ASN A 513 25.47 12.66 37.45
C ASN A 513 24.13 13.42 37.38
N ASN A 514 24.07 14.54 36.66
CA ASN A 514 22.90 15.40 36.55
C ASN A 514 22.10 15.11 35.28
N SER A 515 22.77 14.90 34.15
CA SER A 515 22.16 14.71 32.82
C SER A 515 22.22 13.28 32.28
N CYS A 516 22.69 12.32 33.08
CA CYS A 516 22.99 10.93 32.70
C CYS A 516 24.16 10.78 31.72
N SER A 517 24.20 11.60 30.68
CA SER A 517 25.23 11.63 29.63
C SER A 517 25.82 13.03 29.55
N ASN A 518 27.15 13.15 29.39
CA ASN A 518 27.80 14.45 29.20
C ASN A 518 27.39 15.10 27.87
N ALA A 519 27.23 14.28 26.83
CA ALA A 519 26.89 14.69 25.47
C ALA A 519 25.76 13.85 24.88
N VAL A 520 25.17 14.35 23.79
CA VAL A 520 24.46 13.53 22.79
C VAL A 520 25.29 13.45 21.53
N TYR A 521 25.33 12.28 20.91
CA TYR A 521 25.94 12.08 19.60
C TYR A 521 24.86 11.95 18.53
N VAL A 522 24.96 12.77 17.49
CA VAL A 522 23.98 12.86 16.41
C VAL A 522 24.63 12.49 15.09
N TYR A 523 24.00 11.56 14.37
CA TYR A 523 24.39 11.22 13.01
C TYR A 523 23.17 11.20 12.08
N LEU A 524 23.40 11.59 10.83
CA LEU A 524 22.36 11.78 9.82
C LEU A 524 22.27 10.58 8.89
N SER A 525 21.07 10.32 8.37
CA SER A 525 20.85 9.25 7.39
C SER A 525 19.79 9.62 6.36
N ALA A 526 19.98 9.11 5.14
CA ALA A 526 18.94 9.01 4.12
C ALA A 526 18.79 7.54 3.72
N SER A 527 17.54 7.10 3.54
CA SER A 527 17.22 5.71 3.22
C SER A 527 16.86 5.56 1.74
N TYR A 528 17.84 5.21 0.92
CA TYR A 528 17.63 5.02 -0.52
C TYR A 528 16.87 3.73 -0.84
N PRO A 529 16.18 3.67 -1.99
CA PRO A 529 15.58 2.46 -2.52
C PRO A 529 16.53 1.26 -2.50
N SER A 530 16.06 0.13 -1.97
CA SER A 530 16.80 -1.14 -1.96
C SER A 530 16.01 -2.18 -2.73
N TYR A 531 16.49 -2.47 -3.94
CA TYR A 531 15.98 -3.53 -4.81
C TYR A 531 17.06 -4.57 -5.01
N LYS A 532 16.67 -5.83 -5.14
CA LYS A 532 17.60 -6.85 -5.60
C LYS A 532 18.10 -6.41 -6.99
N PRO A 533 19.41 -6.27 -7.21
CA PRO A 533 19.93 -5.95 -8.52
C PRO A 533 19.48 -7.01 -9.53
N ASP A 534 19.37 -6.62 -10.80
CA ASP A 534 19.17 -7.60 -11.88
C ASP A 534 20.17 -8.73 -11.68
N VAL A 535 19.70 -9.97 -11.72
CA VAL A 535 20.53 -11.17 -11.50
C VAL A 535 21.72 -11.16 -12.47
N SER A 536 21.60 -10.53 -13.65
CA SER A 536 22.69 -10.34 -14.61
C SER A 536 23.83 -9.40 -14.13
N GLN A 537 23.58 -8.61 -13.08
CA GLN A 537 24.49 -7.64 -12.47
C GLN A 537 24.87 -8.02 -11.02
N ASP A 538 24.34 -9.13 -10.51
CA ASP A 538 24.60 -9.61 -9.17
C ASP A 538 25.96 -10.32 -9.09
N GLY A 539 26.99 -9.59 -8.64
CA GLY A 539 28.34 -10.13 -8.45
C GLY A 539 28.48 -11.14 -7.30
N SER A 540 27.44 -11.34 -6.50
CA SER A 540 27.39 -12.39 -5.47
C SER A 540 26.89 -13.73 -6.01
N ASN A 541 26.19 -13.72 -7.16
CA ASN A 541 25.80 -14.94 -7.86
C ASN A 541 27.05 -15.75 -8.21
N PRO A 542 27.17 -17.02 -7.78
CA PRO A 542 28.41 -17.78 -7.94
C PRO A 542 28.87 -17.93 -9.39
N TYR A 543 27.94 -18.01 -10.35
CA TYR A 543 28.26 -18.08 -11.78
C TYR A 543 28.77 -16.75 -12.33
N ILE A 544 28.17 -15.64 -11.93
CA ILE A 544 28.62 -14.30 -12.35
C ILE A 544 29.90 -13.91 -11.63
N ARG A 545 30.06 -14.29 -10.36
CA ARG A 545 31.28 -14.11 -9.58
C ARG A 545 32.46 -14.82 -10.24
N GLU A 546 32.29 -16.07 -10.68
CA GLU A 546 33.31 -16.78 -11.46
C GLU A 546 33.62 -16.07 -12.78
N LEU A 547 32.60 -15.57 -13.49
CA LEU A 547 32.78 -14.83 -14.74
C LEU A 547 33.46 -13.47 -14.54
N LEU A 548 33.11 -12.73 -13.48
CA LEU A 548 33.73 -11.46 -13.09
C LEU A 548 35.16 -11.68 -12.63
N GLN A 549 35.43 -12.76 -11.89
CA GLN A 549 36.78 -13.11 -11.45
C GLN A 549 37.63 -13.59 -12.63
N ALA A 550 37.07 -14.35 -13.57
CA ALA A 550 37.73 -14.69 -14.83
C ALA A 550 38.02 -13.46 -15.70
N SER A 551 37.07 -12.53 -15.79
CA SER A 551 37.21 -11.26 -16.51
C SER A 551 38.25 -10.34 -15.86
N SER A 552 38.25 -10.25 -14.53
CA SER A 552 39.24 -9.50 -13.76
C SER A 552 40.64 -10.10 -13.93
N ASN A 553 40.77 -11.43 -13.84
CA ASN A 553 42.03 -12.13 -14.12
C ASN A 553 42.50 -11.90 -15.57
N GLN A 554 41.59 -11.87 -16.55
CA GLN A 554 41.92 -11.54 -17.93
C GLN A 554 42.35 -10.08 -18.09
N GLN A 555 41.72 -9.12 -17.41
CA GLN A 555 42.14 -7.72 -17.42
C GLN A 555 43.51 -7.51 -16.77
N THR A 556 43.81 -8.22 -15.68
CA THR A 556 45.15 -8.23 -15.08
C THR A 556 46.17 -8.81 -16.06
N LEU A 557 45.84 -9.91 -16.75
CA LEU A 557 46.70 -10.52 -17.76
C LEU A 557 46.92 -9.61 -18.98
N ILE A 558 45.87 -8.93 -19.46
CA ILE A 558 45.95 -7.94 -20.56
C ILE A 558 46.80 -6.74 -20.13
N THR A 559 46.65 -6.27 -18.89
CA THR A 559 47.45 -5.18 -18.33
C THR A 559 48.92 -5.58 -18.24
N GLN A 560 49.23 -6.80 -17.78
CA GLN A 560 50.58 -7.36 -17.74
C GLN A 560 51.18 -7.55 -19.14
N LEU A 561 50.38 -8.02 -20.10
CA LEU A 561 50.82 -8.15 -21.50
C LEU A 561 51.06 -6.79 -22.14
N ASN A 562 50.23 -5.78 -21.86
CA ASN A 562 50.41 -4.41 -22.34
C ASN A 562 51.65 -3.74 -21.73
N THR A 563 51.95 -3.95 -20.45
CA THR A 563 53.21 -3.49 -19.82
C THR A 563 54.42 -4.20 -20.44
N THR A 564 54.32 -5.50 -20.72
CA THR A 564 55.37 -6.27 -21.39
C THR A 564 55.60 -5.82 -22.84
N VAL A 565 54.53 -5.46 -23.57
CA VAL A 565 54.59 -4.93 -24.95
C VAL A 565 55.14 -3.50 -24.94
N SER A 566 54.74 -2.65 -24.00
CA SER A 566 55.26 -1.28 -23.85
C SER A 566 56.75 -1.25 -23.50
N CYS A 567 57.25 -2.16 -22.65
CA CYS A 567 58.68 -2.23 -22.35
C CYS A 567 59.52 -2.89 -23.48
N ASN A 568 58.91 -3.61 -24.44
CA ASN A 568 59.62 -4.23 -25.58
C ASN A 568 59.52 -3.45 -26.90
N SER A 569 58.62 -2.48 -27.05
CA SER A 569 58.53 -1.64 -28.25
C SER A 569 59.41 -0.39 -28.16
N THR A 570 60.69 -0.54 -28.51
CA THR A 570 61.69 0.44 -29.02
C THR A 570 61.66 1.98 -28.77
N LEU A 571 60.83 2.59 -27.93
CA LEU A 571 60.85 4.07 -27.73
C LEU A 571 60.49 4.59 -26.32
N GLY A 572 60.64 3.81 -25.25
CA GLY A 572 60.54 4.31 -23.86
C GLY A 572 61.91 4.32 -23.17
N SER A 573 62.30 5.44 -22.54
CA SER A 573 63.50 5.49 -21.67
C SER A 573 63.31 4.58 -20.45
N GLU A 574 64.41 4.12 -19.82
CA GLU A 574 64.38 3.31 -18.58
C GLU A 574 63.46 3.92 -17.50
N GLU A 575 63.33 5.25 -17.47
CA GLU A 575 62.44 5.98 -16.57
C GLU A 575 60.94 5.70 -16.77
N ALA A 576 60.50 5.35 -17.98
CA ALA A 576 59.09 5.05 -18.27
C ALA A 576 58.67 3.63 -17.81
N CYS A 577 59.60 2.68 -17.69
CA CYS A 577 59.31 1.36 -17.10
C CYS A 577 59.33 1.43 -15.56
N ASP A 578 60.15 2.29 -14.95
CA ASP A 578 60.18 2.47 -13.48
C ASP A 578 58.92 3.16 -12.92
N GLU A 579 58.31 4.10 -13.64
CA GLU A 579 57.03 4.72 -13.22
C GLU A 579 55.84 3.73 -13.25
N SER A 580 55.89 2.69 -14.09
CA SER A 580 54.83 1.68 -14.17
C SER A 580 54.87 0.67 -13.00
N LEU A 581 56.05 0.45 -12.40
CA LEU A 581 56.24 -0.41 -11.23
C LEU A 581 55.87 0.29 -9.91
N GLU A 582 55.90 1.62 -9.86
CA GLU A 582 55.37 2.41 -8.73
C GLU A 582 53.83 2.47 -8.74
N ALA A 583 53.18 2.37 -9.91
CA ALA A 583 51.73 2.31 -10.04
C ALA A 583 51.11 0.99 -9.50
N GLU A 584 51.87 -0.11 -9.45
CA GLU A 584 51.43 -1.37 -8.81
C GLU A 584 51.37 -1.25 -7.27
N LYS A 585 52.20 -0.41 -6.65
CA LYS A 585 52.13 -0.12 -5.20
C LYS A 585 50.96 0.79 -4.82
N ALA A 586 50.47 1.61 -5.76
CA ALA A 586 49.30 2.46 -5.54
C ALA A 586 47.97 1.68 -5.59
N ASN A 587 47.92 0.55 -6.29
CA ASN A 587 46.71 -0.29 -6.38
C ASN A 587 46.66 -1.46 -5.39
N SER A 588 47.74 -1.74 -4.64
CA SER A 588 47.71 -2.72 -3.54
C SER A 588 47.36 -2.12 -2.17
N ASN A 589 47.22 -0.79 -2.06
CA ASN A 589 46.93 -0.08 -0.81
C ASN A 589 45.51 0.48 -0.72
N ASN A 590 44.59 0.01 -1.57
CA ASN A 590 43.18 0.37 -1.46
C ASN A 590 42.43 -0.46 -0.39
N SER A 591 43.09 -0.74 0.74
CA SER A 591 42.38 -0.98 2.00
C SER A 591 41.97 0.39 2.54
N GLY A 592 40.96 1.01 1.90
CA GLY A 592 40.39 2.26 2.39
C GLY A 592 40.05 2.10 3.86
N SER A 593 40.59 3.00 4.70
CA SER A 593 40.30 3.04 6.14
C SER A 593 38.79 3.05 6.34
N GLN A 594 38.20 1.90 6.70
CA GLN A 594 36.76 1.78 6.90
C GLN A 594 36.39 2.54 8.19
N THR A 595 35.56 3.58 8.06
CA THR A 595 34.98 4.33 9.18
C THR A 595 34.01 3.43 9.96
N VAL A 596 34.03 3.50 11.29
CA VAL A 596 33.08 2.74 12.11
C VAL A 596 31.65 3.26 11.92
N TYR A 597 30.71 2.38 11.61
CA TYR A 597 29.29 2.74 11.55
C TYR A 597 28.75 2.92 12.97
N ALA A 598 28.37 4.16 13.32
CA ALA A 598 27.90 4.52 14.67
C ALA A 598 26.76 3.62 15.15
N GLY A 599 25.82 3.27 14.28
CA GLY A 599 24.71 2.41 14.64
C GLY A 599 25.13 0.98 15.02
N ARG A 600 26.21 0.45 14.43
CA ARG A 600 26.76 -0.86 14.80
C ARG A 600 27.56 -0.75 16.10
N LEU A 601 28.33 0.32 16.28
CA LEU A 601 28.99 0.60 17.54
C LEU A 601 28.00 0.65 18.71
N ALA A 602 26.84 1.31 18.55
CA ALA A 602 25.80 1.34 19.57
C ALA A 602 25.32 -0.07 19.97
N SER A 603 25.36 -1.02 19.04
CA SER A 603 24.92 -2.39 19.28
C SER A 603 25.96 -3.17 20.09
N VAL A 604 27.24 -3.09 19.68
CA VAL A 604 28.36 -3.73 20.38
C VAL A 604 28.60 -3.10 21.76
N ALA A 605 28.51 -1.77 21.86
CA ALA A 605 28.73 -1.02 23.09
C ALA A 605 27.48 -0.94 24.00
N GLY A 606 26.34 -1.50 23.57
CA GLY A 606 25.12 -1.53 24.37
C GLY A 606 24.46 -0.17 24.63
N LEU A 607 24.63 0.80 23.74
CA LEU A 607 24.19 2.19 23.89
C LEU A 607 22.75 2.41 23.39
N PRO A 608 21.98 3.29 24.04
CA PRO A 608 20.69 3.72 23.50
C PRO A 608 20.89 4.56 22.23
N ASP A 609 20.13 4.24 21.18
CA ASP A 609 20.19 4.93 19.88
C ASP A 609 18.77 5.01 19.26
N TYR A 610 18.31 6.24 19.04
CA TYR A 610 16.94 6.53 18.64
C TYR A 610 16.91 7.14 17.26
N ALA A 611 16.29 6.43 16.32
CA ALA A 611 16.06 6.91 14.97
C ALA A 611 14.78 7.75 14.90
N VAL A 612 14.92 8.98 14.41
CA VAL A 612 13.85 9.96 14.26
C VAL A 612 13.78 10.38 12.80
N SER A 613 12.67 10.06 12.13
CA SER A 613 12.35 10.59 10.80
C SER A 613 12.07 12.10 10.86
N LEU A 614 12.70 12.87 9.97
CA LEU A 614 12.38 14.28 9.73
C LEU A 614 11.39 14.47 8.57
N GLY A 615 11.03 13.37 7.90
CA GLY A 615 10.10 13.35 6.78
C GLY A 615 10.72 12.76 5.52
N MET A 616 10.04 12.96 4.40
CA MET A 616 10.45 12.47 3.09
C MET A 616 10.69 13.64 2.14
N PHE A 617 11.78 13.56 1.39
CA PHE A 617 12.28 14.66 0.58
C PHE A 617 12.70 14.18 -0.81
N ASP A 618 12.55 15.04 -1.81
CA ASP A 618 13.05 14.74 -3.16
C ASP A 618 14.57 14.93 -3.14
N LEU A 619 15.31 13.82 -3.28
CA LEU A 619 16.78 13.79 -3.39
C LEU A 619 17.22 13.37 -4.80
N GLY A 620 16.35 13.53 -5.81
CA GLY A 620 16.65 13.17 -7.20
C GLY A 620 16.66 11.67 -7.49
N GLN A 621 15.98 10.87 -6.67
CA GLN A 621 15.93 9.42 -6.84
C GLN A 621 14.83 9.02 -7.81
N PHE A 622 15.19 8.57 -9.00
CA PHE A 622 14.25 8.07 -10.00
C PHE A 622 13.96 6.59 -9.79
N SER A 623 12.68 6.21 -9.63
CA SER A 623 12.27 4.80 -9.62
C SER A 623 11.99 4.31 -11.04
N ASN A 624 12.64 3.21 -11.41
CA ASN A 624 12.33 2.49 -12.65
C ASN A 624 10.99 1.75 -12.59
N SER A 625 10.45 1.51 -11.39
CA SER A 625 9.17 0.82 -11.19
C SER A 625 8.00 1.77 -11.45
N THR A 626 8.07 3.01 -10.94
CA THR A 626 7.00 4.02 -11.09
C THR A 626 7.26 5.00 -12.23
N LEU A 627 8.49 5.03 -12.76
CA LEU A 627 8.97 5.98 -13.78
C LEU A 627 8.86 7.44 -13.32
N GLN A 628 9.02 7.68 -12.01
CA GLN A 628 8.93 8.99 -11.38
C GLN A 628 10.03 9.16 -10.32
N ASN A 629 10.27 10.41 -9.92
CA ASN A 629 11.11 10.67 -8.77
C ASN A 629 10.36 10.28 -7.48
N GLU A 630 11.01 9.47 -6.66
CA GLU A 630 10.51 9.03 -5.36
C GLU A 630 11.10 9.89 -4.26
N LEU A 631 10.29 10.15 -3.23
CA LEU A 631 10.80 10.82 -2.04
C LEU A 631 11.61 9.84 -1.20
N VAL A 632 12.72 10.34 -0.65
CA VAL A 632 13.62 9.59 0.21
C VAL A 632 13.40 10.03 1.66
N PRO A 633 13.21 9.09 2.60
CA PRO A 633 13.21 9.39 4.01
C PRO A 633 14.56 9.95 4.47
N VAL A 634 14.53 11.07 5.16
CA VAL A 634 15.70 11.65 5.84
C VAL A 634 15.42 11.65 7.33
N GLY A 635 16.39 11.20 8.11
CA GLY A 635 16.27 11.15 9.55
C GLY A 635 17.59 11.37 10.27
N VAL A 636 17.45 11.44 11.58
CA VAL A 636 18.52 11.69 12.52
C VAL A 636 18.51 10.61 13.58
N ASN A 637 19.68 10.21 14.01
CA ASN A 637 19.85 9.31 15.14
C ASN A 637 20.43 10.08 16.31
N ILE A 638 19.86 9.88 17.50
CA ILE A 638 20.34 10.47 18.74
C ILE A 638 20.83 9.33 19.63
N MET A 639 22.11 9.41 20.02
CA MET A 639 22.77 8.45 20.89
C MET A 639 23.25 9.13 22.17
N ALA A 640 23.19 8.42 23.29
CA ALA A 640 23.68 8.90 24.58
C ALA A 640 24.44 7.77 25.32
N ALA A 641 24.99 8.08 26.49
CA ALA A 641 25.64 7.08 27.34
C ALA A 641 24.69 5.93 27.72
N LYS A 642 25.26 4.75 28.02
CA LYS A 642 24.53 3.57 28.47
C LYS A 642 23.68 3.91 29.70
N GLY A 643 22.38 3.62 29.65
CA GLY A 643 21.41 3.91 30.70
C GLY A 643 20.65 5.23 30.58
N CYS A 644 20.86 6.00 29.50
CA CYS A 644 20.32 7.35 29.33
C CYS A 644 19.12 7.48 28.38
N ASP A 645 18.39 6.38 28.16
CA ASP A 645 17.24 6.30 27.27
C ASP A 645 16.19 7.40 27.51
N PHE A 646 15.87 7.69 28.78
CA PHE A 646 14.84 8.68 29.12
C PHE A 646 15.27 10.12 28.81
N VAL A 647 16.56 10.42 28.80
CA VAL A 647 17.08 11.74 28.40
C VAL A 647 16.88 11.96 26.90
N ILE A 648 17.13 10.92 26.09
CA ILE A 648 16.85 10.99 24.64
C ILE A 648 15.34 11.20 24.39
N LEU A 649 14.48 10.51 25.16
CA LEU A 649 13.04 10.73 25.07
C LEU A 649 12.62 12.14 25.49
N ASP A 650 13.20 12.70 26.55
CA ASP A 650 12.92 14.08 26.99
C ASP A 650 13.27 15.08 25.87
N ILE A 651 14.39 14.87 25.17
CA ILE A 651 14.79 15.66 24.00
C ILE A 651 13.77 15.50 22.86
N ILE A 652 13.41 14.27 22.50
CA ILE A 652 12.45 14.00 21.42
C ILE A 652 11.08 14.62 21.72
N GLU A 653 10.59 14.51 22.95
CA GLU A 653 9.33 15.10 23.38
C GLU A 653 9.36 16.64 23.31
N ALA A 654 10.47 17.26 23.72
CA ALA A 654 10.64 18.72 23.65
C ALA A 654 10.64 19.20 22.20
N LEU A 655 11.44 18.57 21.33
CA LEU A 655 11.52 18.91 19.91
C LEU A 655 10.21 18.63 19.16
N HIS A 656 9.44 17.63 19.58
CA HIS A 656 8.10 17.39 19.04
C HIS A 656 7.11 18.49 19.46
N LYS A 657 7.15 18.96 20.71
CA LYS A 657 6.31 20.08 21.19
C LYS A 657 6.62 21.39 20.49
N GLU A 658 7.87 21.60 20.06
CA GLU A 658 8.28 22.73 19.22
C GLU A 658 7.87 22.58 17.74
N GLY A 659 7.36 21.41 17.33
CA GLY A 659 6.91 21.15 15.95
C GLY A 659 8.03 20.77 14.97
N VAL A 660 9.26 20.58 15.48
CA VAL A 660 10.45 20.20 14.70
C VAL A 660 10.36 18.73 14.29
N ILE A 661 10.08 17.84 15.25
CA ILE A 661 9.78 16.43 14.98
C ILE A 661 8.26 16.29 14.80
N LYS A 662 7.82 15.66 13.71
CA LYS A 662 6.39 15.56 13.37
C LYS A 662 5.89 14.13 13.49
N THR A 663 4.60 13.98 13.83
CA THR A 663 3.92 12.69 13.73
C THR A 663 3.85 12.26 12.26
N ALA A 664 4.40 11.09 11.96
CA ALA A 664 4.35 10.53 10.62
C ALA A 664 2.89 10.18 10.24
N LYS A 665 2.50 10.43 8.98
CA LYS A 665 1.17 10.04 8.45
C LYS A 665 1.20 8.62 7.91
N THR A 666 0.07 7.92 7.81
CA THR A 666 0.04 6.60 7.16
C THR A 666 -0.02 6.67 5.63
N GLY A 667 0.12 5.53 4.99
CA GLY A 667 -0.03 5.36 3.54
C GLY A 667 1.19 5.81 2.73
N SER A 668 1.06 5.72 1.42
CA SER A 668 2.10 6.11 0.48
C SER A 668 2.21 7.63 0.35
N VAL A 669 3.36 8.12 -0.11
CA VAL A 669 3.50 9.55 -0.41
C VAL A 669 2.61 9.97 -1.57
N SER A 670 2.30 9.05 -2.50
CA SER A 670 1.32 9.32 -3.55
C SER A 670 -0.06 9.61 -2.95
N ASP A 671 -0.46 8.95 -1.85
CA ASP A 671 -1.68 9.28 -1.10
C ASP A 671 -1.60 10.64 -0.37
N GLN A 672 -0.40 11.22 -0.21
CA GLN A 672 -0.18 12.50 0.46
C GLN A 672 0.02 13.68 -0.49
N SER A 673 0.37 13.42 -1.76
CA SER A 673 0.38 14.42 -2.85
C SER A 673 -0.96 14.47 -3.59
N VAL A 674 -1.75 13.41 -3.47
CA VAL A 674 -3.19 13.46 -3.64
C VAL A 674 -3.71 14.19 -2.41
N LYS A 675 -4.06 15.49 -2.54
CA LYS A 675 -5.26 15.95 -1.83
C LYS A 675 -6.25 14.82 -2.04
N THR A 676 -6.71 14.17 -0.98
CA THR A 676 -7.88 13.29 -1.06
C THR A 676 -8.98 14.14 -1.66
N ASP A 677 -9.02 14.17 -3.00
CA ASP A 677 -10.13 14.65 -3.77
C ASP A 677 -11.26 13.81 -3.21
N ALA A 678 -12.14 14.51 -2.49
CA ALA A 678 -13.22 13.97 -1.69
C ALA A 678 -13.66 12.60 -2.18
N GLU A 679 -13.77 11.61 -1.28
CA GLU A 679 -14.43 10.31 -1.52
C GLU A 679 -15.36 10.41 -2.72
N TRP A 680 -14.85 10.02 -3.89
CA TRP A 680 -15.48 10.47 -5.12
C TRP A 680 -16.70 9.60 -5.33
N ASN A 681 -17.85 10.15 -4.98
CA ASN A 681 -19.12 9.51 -5.22
C ASN A 681 -19.47 9.74 -6.69
N THR A 682 -19.60 8.64 -7.43
CA THR A 682 -20.08 8.70 -8.81
C THR A 682 -21.43 9.43 -8.82
N PRO A 683 -21.61 10.42 -9.71
CA PRO A 683 -22.88 11.14 -9.78
C PRO A 683 -24.02 10.14 -9.93
N SER A 684 -25.14 10.32 -9.24
CA SER A 684 -26.33 9.49 -9.49
C SER A 684 -27.04 10.01 -10.74
N PRO A 685 -27.38 9.18 -11.74
CA PRO A 685 -28.17 9.65 -12.87
C PRO A 685 -29.58 10.03 -12.40
N LYS A 686 -30.26 10.90 -13.14
CA LYS A 686 -31.68 11.19 -12.86
C LYS A 686 -32.54 10.01 -13.32
N PRO A 687 -33.44 9.44 -12.50
CA PRO A 687 -34.34 8.39 -12.96
C PRO A 687 -35.23 8.85 -14.13
N LEU A 688 -35.46 7.98 -15.10
CA LEU A 688 -36.42 8.19 -16.18
C LEU A 688 -37.64 7.27 -15.93
N LEU A 689 -38.62 7.79 -15.19
CA LEU A 689 -39.86 7.08 -14.86
C LEU A 689 -40.82 7.07 -16.06
N GLY A 690 -41.54 5.97 -16.28
CA GLY A 690 -42.40 5.78 -17.45
C GLY A 690 -41.61 5.66 -18.76
N PHE A 691 -40.39 5.13 -18.72
CA PHE A 691 -39.58 4.93 -19.92
C PHE A 691 -40.08 3.73 -20.72
N ASP A 692 -40.56 4.00 -21.93
CA ASP A 692 -40.89 2.95 -22.90
C ASP A 692 -39.73 2.81 -23.91
N LEU A 693 -39.01 1.70 -23.78
CA LEU A 693 -37.87 1.35 -24.64
C LEU A 693 -38.28 1.26 -26.12
N ASP A 694 -39.45 0.69 -26.39
CA ASP A 694 -39.93 0.46 -27.75
C ASP A 694 -40.46 1.75 -28.39
N ALA A 695 -40.97 2.69 -27.58
CA ALA A 695 -41.44 3.99 -28.06
C ALA A 695 -40.31 5.04 -28.25
N LYS A 696 -39.19 4.95 -27.51
CA LYS A 696 -38.08 5.90 -27.62
C LYS A 696 -37.32 5.68 -28.92
N LYS A 697 -37.56 6.53 -29.91
CA LYS A 697 -36.80 6.52 -31.17
C LYS A 697 -35.32 6.92 -30.94
N PRO A 698 -34.38 6.36 -31.73
CA PRO A 698 -32.96 6.73 -31.68
C PRO A 698 -32.74 8.22 -31.86
N GLU A 699 -31.82 8.79 -31.08
CA GLU A 699 -31.41 10.19 -31.26
C GLU A 699 -30.47 10.29 -32.47
N GLN A 700 -31.01 10.86 -33.54
CA GLN A 700 -30.37 10.96 -34.84
C GLN A 700 -29.53 12.25 -34.94
N ASP A 701 -28.25 12.19 -34.56
CA ASP A 701 -27.32 13.32 -34.74
C ASP A 701 -26.89 13.45 -36.22
N ARG A 702 -26.95 14.67 -36.78
CA ARG A 702 -26.62 15.02 -38.16
C ARG A 702 -25.48 16.06 -38.23
N PRO A 703 -24.21 15.69 -37.97
CA PRO A 703 -23.09 16.63 -37.84
C PRO A 703 -22.54 17.14 -39.20
N CYS A 704 -23.40 17.54 -40.14
CA CYS A 704 -23.01 18.13 -41.43
C CYS A 704 -23.29 19.65 -41.39
N ARG A 705 -22.28 20.51 -41.28
CA ARG A 705 -22.46 21.98 -41.27
C ARG A 705 -21.95 22.62 -42.56
N HIS A 706 -22.67 23.62 -43.08
CA HIS A 706 -22.18 24.49 -44.15
C HIS A 706 -20.96 25.30 -43.69
N GLY A 707 -19.97 25.44 -44.57
CA GLY A 707 -18.84 26.36 -44.38
C GLY A 707 -17.42 25.75 -44.48
N PRO A 708 -16.39 26.61 -44.65
CA PRO A 708 -15.03 26.21 -45.05
C PRO A 708 -14.21 25.51 -43.94
N LYS A 709 -14.76 25.37 -42.73
CA LYS A 709 -14.12 24.73 -41.58
C LYS A 709 -14.90 23.48 -41.20
N HIS A 710 -14.51 22.34 -41.75
CA HIS A 710 -15.08 21.06 -41.37
C HIS A 710 -14.50 20.60 -40.02
N VAL A 711 -15.31 20.72 -38.97
CA VAL A 711 -14.99 20.12 -37.68
C VAL A 711 -15.41 18.66 -37.74
N THR A 712 -14.48 17.77 -38.07
CA THR A 712 -14.70 16.32 -38.04
C THR A 712 -14.68 15.74 -36.62
N MET A 713 -14.20 16.50 -35.63
CA MET A 713 -14.09 16.09 -34.23
C MET A 713 -14.40 17.24 -33.26
N GLY A 714 -15.67 17.40 -32.88
CA GLY A 714 -16.09 18.33 -31.82
C GLY A 714 -16.32 17.59 -30.50
N ILE A 715 -15.56 17.93 -29.45
CA ILE A 715 -15.75 17.40 -28.09
C ILE A 715 -16.72 18.31 -27.34
N ARG A 716 -17.78 17.74 -26.76
CA ARG A 716 -18.76 18.44 -25.91
C ARG A 716 -18.81 17.81 -24.53
N LYS A 717 -19.20 18.60 -23.52
CA LYS A 717 -19.51 18.07 -22.18
C LYS A 717 -20.74 17.15 -22.27
N MET A 718 -20.71 16.03 -21.57
CA MET A 718 -21.81 15.06 -21.53
C MET A 718 -22.53 15.15 -20.18
N ASP A 719 -23.87 15.19 -20.17
CA ASP A 719 -24.65 14.97 -18.95
C ASP A 719 -24.55 13.51 -18.54
N TRP A 720 -24.30 13.27 -17.26
CA TRP A 720 -24.15 11.94 -16.69
C TRP A 720 -25.36 11.02 -16.95
N SER A 721 -26.57 11.58 -16.93
CA SER A 721 -27.82 10.85 -17.19
C SER A 721 -27.93 10.32 -18.63
N ASN A 722 -27.00 10.75 -19.49
CA ASN A 722 -26.93 10.38 -20.90
C ASN A 722 -25.67 9.54 -21.19
N TRP A 723 -24.97 9.00 -20.18
CA TRP A 723 -23.79 8.18 -20.42
C TRP A 723 -24.12 6.96 -21.29
N ILE A 724 -25.14 6.21 -20.89
CA ILE A 724 -25.75 5.13 -21.67
C ILE A 724 -27.17 5.55 -22.02
N GLU A 725 -27.45 5.64 -23.32
CA GLU A 725 -28.78 5.94 -23.84
C GLU A 725 -29.42 4.63 -24.32
N MET A 726 -30.71 4.44 -24.07
CA MET A 726 -31.49 3.34 -24.64
C MET A 726 -32.53 3.88 -25.61
N ASP A 727 -32.78 3.12 -26.67
CA ASP A 727 -33.79 3.41 -27.69
C ASP A 727 -34.34 2.11 -28.26
N SER A 728 -35.33 2.23 -29.15
CA SER A 728 -36.04 1.12 -29.78
C SER A 728 -35.13 0.18 -30.58
N ASN A 729 -33.88 0.57 -30.91
CA ASN A 729 -32.94 -0.29 -31.61
C ASN A 729 -32.12 -1.18 -30.65
N PHE A 730 -32.22 -0.97 -29.34
CA PHE A 730 -31.39 -1.65 -28.35
C PHE A 730 -31.49 -3.18 -28.43
N LEU A 731 -32.72 -3.73 -28.40
CA LEU A 731 -32.95 -5.18 -28.44
C LEU A 731 -32.50 -5.78 -29.78
N TRP A 732 -32.84 -5.12 -30.89
CA TRP A 732 -32.40 -5.57 -32.21
C TRP A 732 -30.86 -5.62 -32.33
N TYR A 733 -30.16 -4.58 -31.85
CA TYR A 733 -28.69 -4.61 -31.82
C TYR A 733 -28.20 -5.73 -30.91
N HIS A 734 -28.80 -5.93 -29.74
CA HIS A 734 -28.40 -7.01 -28.83
C HIS A 734 -28.53 -8.39 -29.51
N ASP A 735 -29.66 -8.67 -30.16
CA ASP A 735 -29.91 -9.94 -30.85
C ASP A 735 -28.95 -10.14 -32.03
N LEU A 736 -28.71 -9.09 -32.83
CA LEU A 736 -27.74 -9.14 -33.93
C LEU A 736 -26.34 -9.47 -33.41
N LYS A 737 -25.90 -8.80 -32.35
CA LYS A 737 -24.61 -9.02 -31.70
C LYS A 737 -24.45 -10.46 -31.21
N VAL A 738 -25.48 -11.02 -30.57
CA VAL A 738 -25.50 -12.42 -30.15
C VAL A 738 -25.39 -13.35 -31.37
N SER A 739 -26.20 -13.11 -32.41
CA SER A 739 -26.20 -13.95 -33.61
C SER A 739 -24.87 -13.94 -34.37
N GLU A 740 -24.12 -12.83 -34.38
CA GLU A 740 -22.78 -12.78 -34.99
C GLU A 740 -21.74 -13.50 -34.12
N LEU A 741 -21.82 -13.38 -32.79
CA LEU A 741 -20.92 -14.08 -31.87
C LEU A 741 -21.12 -15.61 -31.93
N GLU A 742 -22.35 -16.06 -32.15
CA GLU A 742 -22.67 -17.49 -32.33
C GLU A 742 -22.04 -18.09 -33.61
N LYS A 743 -21.75 -17.28 -34.63
CA LYS A 743 -21.15 -17.77 -35.88
C LYS A 743 -19.70 -18.18 -35.70
N ASP A 744 -18.91 -17.39 -34.98
CA ASP A 744 -17.49 -17.66 -34.71
C ASP A 744 -16.95 -16.73 -33.61
N ILE A 745 -17.06 -17.14 -32.35
CA ILE A 745 -16.68 -16.29 -31.20
C ILE A 745 -15.18 -15.94 -31.19
N ASP A 746 -14.32 -16.84 -31.64
CA ASP A 746 -12.87 -16.71 -31.55
C ASP A 746 -12.30 -15.73 -32.59
N THR A 747 -12.95 -15.57 -33.75
CA THR A 747 -12.55 -14.54 -34.73
C THR A 747 -13.09 -13.15 -34.40
N HIS A 748 -14.11 -13.05 -33.54
CA HIS A 748 -14.76 -11.79 -33.17
C HIS A 748 -14.29 -11.22 -31.82
N PHE A 749 -13.49 -11.96 -31.04
CA PHE A 749 -13.11 -11.59 -29.67
C PHE A 749 -11.58 -11.56 -29.41
N GLN A 750 -11.09 -10.52 -28.72
CA GLN A 750 -9.70 -10.40 -28.22
C GLN A 750 -9.66 -9.63 -26.91
N HIS A 751 -8.73 -9.97 -25.99
CA HIS A 751 -8.59 -9.30 -24.69
C HIS A 751 -7.14 -9.27 -24.18
N VAL A 752 -6.92 -8.51 -23.10
CA VAL A 752 -5.67 -8.49 -22.33
C VAL A 752 -6.01 -8.73 -20.86
N ASP A 753 -5.46 -9.79 -20.29
CA ASP A 753 -5.69 -10.16 -18.89
C ASP A 753 -4.50 -9.74 -18.00
N ASN A 754 -4.70 -8.70 -17.18
CA ASN A 754 -3.76 -8.27 -16.14
C ASN A 754 -4.49 -7.52 -15.00
N ALA A 755 -3.79 -7.22 -13.90
CA ALA A 755 -4.38 -6.58 -12.72
C ALA A 755 -5.10 -5.26 -13.05
N ILE A 756 -4.51 -4.41 -13.90
CA ILE A 756 -5.08 -3.11 -14.27
C ILE A 756 -6.37 -3.30 -15.09
N THR A 757 -6.41 -4.25 -16.03
CA THR A 757 -7.60 -4.51 -16.83
C THR A 757 -8.71 -5.20 -16.04
N ARG A 758 -8.37 -6.00 -15.02
CA ARG A 758 -9.33 -6.60 -14.08
C ARG A 758 -9.99 -5.55 -13.19
N ASP A 759 -9.20 -4.66 -12.58
CA ASP A 759 -9.74 -3.61 -11.70
C ASP A 759 -10.65 -2.65 -12.46
N ALA A 760 -10.23 -2.23 -13.66
CA ALA A 760 -11.05 -1.40 -14.53
C ALA A 760 -12.35 -2.11 -14.93
N TYR A 761 -12.32 -3.42 -15.20
CA TYR A 761 -13.51 -4.19 -15.55
C TYR A 761 -14.55 -4.24 -14.41
N PHE A 762 -14.11 -4.53 -13.18
CA PHE A 762 -15.01 -4.57 -12.03
C PHE A 762 -15.63 -3.21 -11.76
N GLU A 763 -14.83 -2.15 -11.79
CA GLU A 763 -15.32 -0.78 -11.61
C GLU A 763 -16.34 -0.38 -12.69
N VAL A 764 -16.08 -0.69 -13.96
CA VAL A 764 -17.05 -0.43 -15.05
C VAL A 764 -18.35 -1.20 -14.84
N SER A 765 -18.27 -2.43 -14.35
CA SER A 765 -19.43 -3.28 -14.13
C SER A 765 -20.31 -2.75 -12.99
N GLU A 766 -19.71 -2.32 -11.88
CA GLU A 766 -20.40 -1.66 -10.77
C GLU A 766 -21.07 -0.36 -11.23
N GLU A 767 -20.33 0.48 -11.94
CA GLU A 767 -20.79 1.78 -12.46
C GLU A 767 -21.95 1.65 -13.45
N LEU A 768 -21.87 0.69 -14.38
CA LEU A 768 -22.94 0.41 -15.33
C LEU A 768 -24.18 -0.14 -14.64
N THR A 769 -24.01 -1.03 -13.67
CA THR A 769 -25.12 -1.58 -12.89
C THR A 769 -25.86 -0.46 -12.16
N ALA A 770 -25.12 0.36 -11.40
CA ALA A 770 -25.68 1.50 -10.69
C ALA A 770 -26.35 2.52 -11.63
N LEU A 771 -25.74 2.81 -12.78
CA LEU A 771 -26.33 3.71 -13.77
C LEU A 771 -27.65 3.16 -14.30
N LEU A 772 -27.66 1.91 -14.78
CA LEU A 772 -28.83 1.31 -15.45
C LEU A 772 -30.00 1.16 -14.49
N THR A 773 -29.77 0.69 -13.26
CA THR A 773 -30.84 0.48 -12.27
C THR A 773 -31.42 1.79 -11.75
N VAL A 774 -30.63 2.87 -11.68
CA VAL A 774 -31.14 4.18 -11.25
C VAL A 774 -31.76 4.96 -12.40
N ARG A 775 -31.16 4.93 -13.59
CA ARG A 775 -31.64 5.67 -14.77
C ARG A 775 -32.88 5.04 -15.38
N TYR A 776 -32.93 3.71 -15.47
CA TYR A 776 -34.01 2.93 -16.10
C TYR A 776 -34.62 1.91 -15.13
N PRO A 777 -35.19 2.35 -13.99
CA PRO A 777 -35.60 1.48 -12.89
C PRO A 777 -36.76 0.53 -13.22
N GLU A 778 -37.55 0.84 -14.25
CA GLU A 778 -38.65 0.00 -14.75
C GLU A 778 -38.16 -1.09 -15.71
N THR A 779 -36.95 -0.93 -16.26
CA THR A 779 -36.31 -1.88 -17.20
C THR A 779 -35.27 -2.76 -16.51
N PHE A 780 -34.51 -2.21 -15.56
CA PHE A 780 -33.49 -2.93 -14.79
C PHE A 780 -33.79 -2.87 -13.30
N GLN A 781 -33.83 -4.03 -12.67
CA GLN A 781 -33.98 -4.17 -11.23
C GLN A 781 -32.84 -5.03 -10.68
N LEU A 782 -32.26 -4.60 -9.56
CA LEU A 782 -31.22 -5.35 -8.87
C LEU A 782 -31.87 -6.28 -7.84
N ASN A 783 -31.93 -7.58 -8.12
CA ASN A 783 -32.35 -8.58 -7.15
C ASN A 783 -31.12 -9.07 -6.38
N ALA A 784 -31.12 -8.95 -5.05
CA ALA A 784 -29.98 -9.21 -4.16
C ALA A 784 -29.69 -10.71 -3.94
N GLN A 785 -29.59 -11.50 -5.01
CA GLN A 785 -28.99 -12.83 -5.01
C GLN A 785 -27.83 -12.84 -6.02
N TYR A 786 -26.63 -13.16 -5.56
CA TYR A 786 -25.47 -13.34 -6.43
C TYR A 786 -25.29 -14.82 -6.73
N HIS A 787 -25.59 -15.21 -7.97
CA HIS A 787 -25.18 -16.46 -8.58
C HIS A 787 -24.44 -16.15 -9.87
N LEU A 788 -23.29 -16.79 -10.11
CA LEU A 788 -22.62 -16.74 -11.42
C LEU A 788 -23.14 -17.92 -12.24
N ASP A 789 -24.24 -17.71 -12.96
CA ASP A 789 -24.89 -18.76 -13.75
C ASP A 789 -24.37 -18.84 -15.20
N ALA A 790 -23.78 -17.76 -15.71
CA ALA A 790 -23.00 -17.69 -16.96
C ALA A 790 -22.28 -16.34 -17.07
N GLY A 791 -21.32 -16.21 -17.99
CA GLY A 791 -20.67 -14.94 -18.33
C GLY A 791 -20.51 -14.77 -19.84
N ALA A 792 -20.97 -13.63 -20.37
CA ALA A 792 -20.78 -13.20 -21.76
C ALA A 792 -20.52 -11.70 -21.80
N VAL A 793 -19.60 -11.24 -22.67
CA VAL A 793 -19.21 -9.82 -22.78
C VAL A 793 -19.28 -9.36 -24.24
N CYS A 794 -20.12 -8.35 -24.53
CA CYS A 794 -20.50 -7.95 -25.89
C CYS A 794 -20.37 -6.42 -26.22
N LEU A 795 -19.27 -6.01 -26.92
CA LEU A 795 -19.13 -5.01 -28.04
C LEU A 795 -19.12 -3.46 -27.77
N PRO A 796 -18.68 -2.53 -28.69
CA PRO A 796 -18.30 -2.65 -30.12
C PRO A 796 -17.00 -1.89 -30.62
N GLY A 797 -16.52 -2.22 -31.83
CA GLY A 797 -16.00 -1.24 -32.82
C GLY A 797 -14.48 -1.07 -33.03
N PHE A 798 -13.98 -1.51 -34.21
CA PHE A 798 -12.77 -1.06 -34.93
C PHE A 798 -11.47 -0.77 -34.15
N TRP A 799 -11.08 -1.61 -33.19
CA TRP A 799 -9.82 -1.46 -32.47
C TRP A 799 -9.06 -2.79 -32.36
N ARG A 800 -7.92 -2.91 -33.04
CA ARG A 800 -7.05 -4.10 -32.97
C ARG A 800 -6.10 -3.95 -31.77
N LEU A 801 -6.52 -4.44 -30.60
CA LEU A 801 -5.80 -4.23 -29.34
C LEU A 801 -4.46 -4.99 -29.27
N SER A 802 -4.36 -6.17 -29.90
CA SER A 802 -3.13 -6.97 -29.96
C SER A 802 -1.99 -6.27 -30.72
N GLU A 803 -2.30 -5.56 -31.80
CA GLU A 803 -1.36 -4.74 -32.58
C GLU A 803 -0.99 -3.41 -31.89
N LYS A 804 -1.71 -3.05 -30.81
CA LYS A 804 -1.71 -1.72 -30.17
C LYS A 804 -1.41 -1.78 -28.67
N SER A 805 -1.14 -2.98 -28.17
CA SER A 805 -0.99 -3.26 -26.75
C SER A 805 0.25 -2.57 -26.18
N ARG A 806 0.11 -1.91 -25.03
CA ARG A 806 1.16 -1.10 -24.35
C ARG A 806 1.72 0.08 -25.14
N MET A 807 1.19 0.38 -26.33
CA MET A 807 1.52 1.60 -27.03
C MET A 807 0.89 2.79 -26.33
N SER A 808 1.63 3.89 -26.23
CA SER A 808 1.06 5.14 -25.75
C SER A 808 -0.06 5.61 -26.68
N LEU A 809 -1.02 6.39 -26.17
CA LEU A 809 -2.06 6.99 -27.01
C LEU A 809 -1.44 7.78 -28.18
N GLU A 810 -0.27 8.38 -27.96
CA GLU A 810 0.55 9.04 -28.96
C GLU A 810 1.04 8.09 -30.06
N THR A 811 1.70 6.99 -29.68
CA THR A 811 2.15 5.94 -30.59
C THR A 811 0.98 5.40 -31.42
N LEU A 812 -0.19 5.19 -30.79
CA LEU A 812 -1.39 4.70 -31.46
C LEU A 812 -1.92 5.64 -32.55
N HIS A 813 -1.89 6.95 -32.33
CA HIS A 813 -2.38 7.92 -33.30
C HIS A 813 -1.34 8.23 -34.40
N ILE A 814 -0.06 8.09 -34.08
CA ILE A 814 1.04 8.20 -35.05
C ILE A 814 1.04 7.01 -36.01
N GLU A 815 0.99 5.78 -35.49
CA GLU A 815 1.02 4.56 -36.30
C GLU A 815 -0.27 4.34 -37.08
N ALA A 816 -1.43 4.72 -36.53
CA ALA A 816 -2.70 4.72 -37.26
C ALA A 816 -2.80 5.85 -38.30
N LYS A 817 -1.74 6.65 -38.50
CA LYS A 817 -1.66 7.79 -39.43
C LYS A 817 -2.85 8.75 -39.29
N VAL A 818 -3.25 9.05 -38.05
CA VAL A 818 -4.36 9.97 -37.79
C VAL A 818 -4.02 11.34 -38.38
N LEU A 819 -4.90 11.83 -39.25
CA LEU A 819 -4.67 13.02 -40.07
C LEU A 819 -4.28 14.22 -39.19
N HIS A 820 -3.14 14.84 -39.49
CA HIS A 820 -2.57 15.99 -38.77
C HIS A 820 -2.33 15.79 -37.26
N TYR A 821 -2.29 14.56 -36.75
CA TYR A 821 -2.15 14.31 -35.32
C TYR A 821 -0.86 14.93 -34.74
N GLN A 822 0.30 14.58 -35.30
CA GLN A 822 1.60 15.08 -34.84
C GLN A 822 1.73 16.60 -34.93
N THR A 823 1.19 17.20 -36.00
CA THR A 823 1.41 18.63 -36.29
C THR A 823 0.37 19.55 -35.67
N LYS A 824 -0.84 19.07 -35.32
CA LYS A 824 -1.94 19.92 -34.83
C LYS A 824 -2.66 19.43 -33.57
N LEU A 825 -2.67 18.13 -33.26
CA LEU A 825 -3.56 17.57 -32.21
C LEU A 825 -2.81 16.97 -31.01
N GLN A 826 -1.58 16.49 -31.19
CA GLN A 826 -0.85 15.74 -30.16
C GLN A 826 -0.68 16.52 -28.85
N LYS A 827 -0.18 17.76 -28.92
CA LYS A 827 0.06 18.59 -27.73
C LYS A 827 -1.22 18.92 -26.97
N SER A 828 -2.31 19.26 -27.68
CA SER A 828 -3.59 19.60 -27.04
C SER A 828 -4.27 18.37 -26.45
N MET A 829 -4.21 17.21 -27.11
CA MET A 829 -4.75 15.96 -26.60
C MET A 829 -4.00 15.46 -25.37
N ASN A 830 -2.65 15.48 -25.37
CA ASN A 830 -1.87 15.04 -24.22
C ASN A 830 -2.15 15.91 -22.97
N CYS A 831 -2.24 17.23 -23.13
CA CYS A 831 -2.67 18.12 -22.04
C CYS A 831 -4.10 17.82 -21.58
N PHE A 832 -5.04 17.63 -22.52
CA PHE A 832 -6.43 17.32 -22.19
C PHE A 832 -6.54 16.05 -21.35
N PHE A 833 -5.95 14.94 -21.80
CA PHE A 833 -5.99 13.67 -21.06
C PHE A 833 -5.29 13.76 -19.71
N LYS A 834 -4.16 14.46 -19.61
CA LYS A 834 -3.44 14.68 -18.33
C LYS A 834 -4.31 15.41 -17.30
N THR A 835 -5.13 16.35 -17.75
CA THR A 835 -5.99 17.19 -16.88
C THR A 835 -7.43 16.72 -16.77
N MET A 836 -7.80 15.64 -17.45
CA MET A 836 -9.18 15.14 -17.48
C MET A 836 -9.60 14.61 -16.11
N GLN A 837 -10.57 15.26 -15.51
CA GLN A 837 -11.13 14.90 -14.21
C GLN A 837 -12.25 13.86 -14.36
N PRO A 838 -12.48 12.97 -13.36
CA PRO A 838 -13.52 11.94 -13.43
C PRO A 838 -14.95 12.47 -13.65
N ASP A 839 -15.24 13.72 -13.23
CA ASP A 839 -16.54 14.40 -13.33
C ASP A 839 -16.82 15.01 -14.71
N LYS A 840 -15.79 15.16 -15.55
CA LYS A 840 -15.86 15.86 -16.85
C LYS A 840 -15.87 14.88 -17.99
N ALA A 841 -16.86 13.99 -17.99
CA ALA A 841 -17.10 13.11 -19.12
C ALA A 841 -17.45 13.94 -20.38
N VAL A 842 -16.95 13.49 -21.52
CA VAL A 842 -17.15 14.18 -22.79
C VAL A 842 -17.74 13.24 -23.83
N VAL A 843 -18.49 13.81 -24.76
CA VAL A 843 -19.06 13.11 -25.91
C VAL A 843 -18.58 13.75 -27.20
N ARG A 844 -18.38 12.94 -28.23
CA ARG A 844 -18.08 13.37 -29.60
C ARG A 844 -18.91 12.55 -30.59
N ASN A 845 -19.25 13.16 -31.73
CA ASN A 845 -20.00 12.51 -32.80
C ASN A 845 -19.19 12.52 -34.10
N ASN A 846 -19.11 11.38 -34.80
CA ASN A 846 -18.29 11.19 -36.01
C ASN A 846 -19.11 10.54 -37.15
N PRO A 847 -19.34 11.22 -38.29
CA PRO A 847 -20.09 10.66 -39.42
C PRO A 847 -19.19 9.98 -40.48
N VAL A 848 -19.63 8.85 -41.05
CA VAL A 848 -19.01 8.13 -42.19
C VAL A 848 -20.10 7.53 -43.09
N SER A 849 -20.00 7.60 -44.42
CA SER A 849 -20.91 6.89 -45.33
C SER A 849 -20.31 5.54 -45.73
N ALA A 850 -21.07 4.44 -45.71
CA ALA A 850 -20.55 3.08 -45.96
C ALA A 850 -21.59 2.12 -46.60
N PRO A 851 -21.17 1.17 -47.47
CA PRO A 851 -22.03 0.07 -47.94
C PRO A 851 -22.24 -1.01 -46.84
N PRO A 852 -23.31 -1.83 -46.90
CA PRO A 852 -23.74 -2.78 -45.86
C PRO A 852 -22.82 -3.99 -45.66
N THR A 853 -21.88 -4.26 -46.59
CA THR A 853 -20.90 -5.37 -46.47
C THR A 853 -19.80 -5.15 -45.42
N LEU A 854 -19.97 -4.18 -44.52
CA LEU A 854 -19.09 -3.93 -43.37
C LEU A 854 -19.50 -4.68 -42.09
N LEU A 855 -20.38 -5.68 -42.22
CA LEU A 855 -20.64 -6.67 -41.16
C LEU A 855 -19.73 -7.92 -41.26
N GLU A 856 -18.90 -8.07 -42.31
CA GLU A 856 -17.96 -9.21 -42.44
C GLU A 856 -16.52 -8.83 -42.05
N THR A 857 -15.84 -9.73 -41.31
CA THR A 857 -14.45 -9.57 -40.84
C THR A 857 -13.44 -9.65 -41.99
N PRO A 858 -12.56 -8.64 -42.20
CA PRO A 858 -11.50 -8.75 -43.20
C PRO A 858 -10.37 -9.66 -42.71
N ASN A 859 -10.08 -10.71 -43.46
CA ASN A 859 -8.96 -11.62 -43.17
C ASN A 859 -7.58 -10.91 -43.23
N LYS A 860 -6.82 -11.02 -42.12
CA LYS A 860 -5.38 -10.80 -41.81
C LYS A 860 -4.48 -9.71 -42.46
N SER A 861 -4.78 -9.00 -43.56
CA SER A 861 -3.72 -8.15 -44.16
C SER A 861 -4.09 -6.90 -44.98
N SER A 862 -5.28 -6.30 -44.81
CA SER A 862 -5.62 -5.05 -45.53
C SER A 862 -6.61 -4.18 -44.76
N SER A 863 -6.65 -2.88 -45.08
CA SER A 863 -7.67 -1.94 -44.60
C SER A 863 -9.07 -2.40 -45.05
N ALA A 864 -10.11 -2.12 -44.26
CA ALA A 864 -11.46 -2.66 -44.48
C ALA A 864 -12.06 -2.33 -45.87
N TRP A 865 -11.57 -1.27 -46.52
CA TRP A 865 -12.02 -0.82 -47.84
C TRP A 865 -11.36 -1.56 -49.00
N GLU A 866 -10.14 -2.08 -48.84
CA GLU A 866 -9.37 -2.74 -49.93
C GLU A 866 -10.02 -4.03 -50.45
N LYS A 867 -10.97 -4.61 -49.71
CA LYS A 867 -11.75 -5.79 -50.11
C LYS A 867 -13.19 -5.46 -50.50
N ALA A 868 -13.64 -4.21 -50.40
CA ALA A 868 -14.99 -3.82 -50.73
C ALA A 868 -15.22 -3.88 -52.25
N ASN A 869 -16.08 -4.78 -52.71
CA ASN A 869 -16.46 -4.87 -54.12
C ASN A 869 -17.51 -3.80 -54.43
N SER A 870 -17.11 -2.73 -55.13
CA SER A 870 -18.04 -1.66 -55.55
C SER A 870 -18.85 -2.00 -56.81
N LYS A 871 -18.61 -3.16 -57.46
CA LYS A 871 -19.37 -3.55 -58.65
C LYS A 871 -20.81 -3.94 -58.29
N GLY A 872 -21.76 -3.20 -58.87
CA GLY A 872 -23.20 -3.51 -58.78
C GLY A 872 -23.91 -2.88 -57.59
N LEU A 873 -23.23 -2.03 -56.81
CA LEU A 873 -23.88 -1.24 -55.75
C LEU A 873 -24.94 -0.30 -56.34
N THR A 874 -26.10 -0.25 -55.70
CA THR A 874 -27.16 0.72 -55.96
C THR A 874 -27.30 1.67 -54.78
N ILE A 875 -28.07 2.75 -54.95
CA ILE A 875 -28.33 3.69 -53.85
C ILE A 875 -29.04 3.05 -52.64
N ASN A 876 -29.80 1.98 -52.88
CA ASN A 876 -30.49 1.23 -51.82
C ASN A 876 -29.52 0.42 -50.95
N ASP A 877 -28.29 0.21 -51.45
CA ASP A 877 -27.22 -0.49 -50.77
C ASP A 877 -26.27 0.48 -50.06
N LEU A 878 -26.65 1.74 -49.82
CA LEU A 878 -25.80 2.70 -49.10
C LEU A 878 -26.44 3.12 -47.79
N TYR A 879 -25.65 3.09 -46.71
CA TYR A 879 -26.06 3.51 -45.38
C TYR A 879 -25.19 4.67 -44.90
N PHE A 880 -25.83 5.60 -44.21
CA PHE A 880 -25.15 6.61 -43.41
C PHE A 880 -24.85 6.04 -42.03
N ARG A 881 -23.58 6.09 -41.65
CA ARG A 881 -23.09 5.63 -40.35
C ARG A 881 -22.73 6.83 -39.50
N SER A 882 -23.29 6.92 -38.29
CA SER A 882 -22.93 7.93 -37.30
C SER A 882 -22.47 7.25 -36.01
N GLU A 883 -21.36 7.70 -35.43
CA GLU A 883 -20.85 7.18 -34.16
C GLU A 883 -20.97 8.24 -33.05
N ARG A 884 -21.66 7.90 -31.97
CA ARG A 884 -21.61 8.62 -30.70
C ARG A 884 -20.57 7.99 -29.80
N GLN A 885 -19.54 8.76 -29.43
CA GLN A 885 -18.40 8.27 -28.68
C GLN A 885 -18.29 9.03 -27.37
N SER A 886 -18.29 8.32 -26.24
CA SER A 886 -18.08 8.92 -24.93
C SER A 886 -16.69 8.57 -24.40
N LEU A 887 -16.11 9.49 -23.63
CA LEU A 887 -14.81 9.32 -23.01
C LEU A 887 -14.89 9.77 -21.56
N ARG A 888 -14.37 8.95 -20.65
CA ARG A 888 -14.37 9.20 -19.21
C ARG A 888 -13.10 8.67 -18.56
N ARG A 889 -12.67 9.31 -17.48
CA ARG A 889 -11.69 8.75 -16.54
C ARG A 889 -12.43 8.10 -15.37
N LEU A 890 -12.14 6.84 -15.08
CA LEU A 890 -12.73 6.12 -13.96
C LEU A 890 -12.12 6.58 -12.61
N PRO A 891 -12.92 6.74 -11.54
CA PRO A 891 -12.44 7.31 -10.30
C PRO A 891 -11.49 6.42 -9.48
N ARG A 892 -11.69 5.10 -9.44
CA ARG A 892 -10.89 4.13 -8.68
C ARG A 892 -9.68 3.67 -9.49
N SER A 893 -9.88 3.06 -10.66
CA SER A 893 -8.80 2.52 -11.50
C SER A 893 -8.03 3.59 -12.28
N LYS A 894 -8.53 4.83 -12.33
CA LYS A 894 -7.98 5.94 -13.16
C LYS A 894 -7.95 5.66 -14.66
N THR A 895 -8.54 4.54 -15.10
CA THR A 895 -8.57 4.11 -16.50
C THR A 895 -9.40 5.06 -17.36
N LEU A 896 -8.92 5.34 -18.57
CA LEU A 896 -9.71 6.07 -19.56
C LEU A 896 -10.65 5.10 -20.27
N LEU A 897 -11.93 5.17 -19.94
CA LEU A 897 -12.98 4.42 -20.60
C LEU A 897 -13.47 5.16 -21.84
N PHE A 898 -13.50 4.45 -22.96
CA PHE A 898 -14.00 4.94 -24.23
C PHE A 898 -15.16 4.05 -24.70
N THR A 899 -16.34 4.64 -24.90
CA THR A 899 -17.53 3.90 -25.38
C THR A 899 -17.94 4.41 -26.74
N VAL A 900 -18.49 3.52 -27.57
CA VAL A 900 -18.95 3.84 -28.93
C VAL A 900 -20.34 3.27 -29.13
N ARG A 901 -21.28 4.11 -29.58
CA ARG A 901 -22.57 3.70 -30.11
C ARG A 901 -22.64 4.08 -31.58
N THR A 902 -22.99 3.12 -32.43
CA THR A 902 -23.10 3.34 -33.88
C THR A 902 -24.57 3.33 -34.31
N TYR A 903 -24.92 4.25 -35.20
CA TYR A 903 -26.21 4.32 -35.88
C TYR A 903 -26.00 4.08 -37.36
N PHE A 904 -26.86 3.26 -37.97
CA PHE A 904 -26.89 3.00 -39.40
C PHE A 904 -28.27 3.34 -39.93
N GLU A 905 -28.32 4.10 -41.02
CA GLU A 905 -29.58 4.49 -41.62
C GLU A 905 -29.47 4.51 -43.14
N PRO A 906 -30.46 3.98 -43.89
CA PRO A 906 -30.41 3.99 -45.34
C PRO A 906 -30.28 5.42 -45.87
N ILE A 907 -29.38 5.63 -46.84
CA ILE A 907 -29.19 6.95 -47.47
C ILE A 907 -30.49 7.47 -48.07
N THR A 908 -31.33 6.59 -48.61
CA THR A 908 -32.64 6.92 -49.18
C THR A 908 -33.66 7.42 -48.15
N THR A 909 -33.47 7.09 -46.87
CA THR A 909 -34.26 7.64 -45.76
C THR A 909 -33.75 9.03 -45.40
N ILE A 910 -32.45 9.15 -45.20
CA ILE A 910 -31.78 10.41 -44.84
C ILE A 910 -31.99 11.49 -45.91
N ALA A 911 -32.00 11.11 -47.19
CA ALA A 911 -32.12 12.07 -48.27
C ALA A 911 -33.51 12.74 -48.36
N LYS A 912 -34.50 12.25 -47.60
CA LYS A 912 -35.82 12.90 -47.49
C LYS A 912 -35.87 13.99 -46.43
N GLU A 913 -34.87 14.08 -45.55
CA GLU A 913 -34.80 15.11 -44.51
C GLU A 913 -34.50 16.48 -45.14
N PRO A 914 -35.29 17.53 -44.85
CA PRO A 914 -35.04 18.88 -45.37
C PRO A 914 -33.62 19.36 -45.09
N HIS A 915 -32.97 19.95 -46.11
CA HIS A 915 -31.60 20.51 -46.11
C HIS A 915 -30.46 19.48 -46.01
N LEU A 916 -30.74 18.23 -45.65
CA LEU A 916 -29.68 17.27 -45.38
C LEU A 916 -28.94 16.75 -46.63
N PRO A 917 -29.58 16.49 -47.78
CA PRO A 917 -28.87 16.07 -49.00
C PRO A 917 -27.80 17.07 -49.45
N GLY A 918 -28.13 18.37 -49.49
CA GLY A 918 -27.19 19.43 -49.89
C GLY A 918 -26.00 19.56 -48.93
N ARG A 919 -26.25 19.58 -47.61
CA ARG A 919 -25.18 19.57 -46.58
C ARG A 919 -24.32 18.30 -46.67
N LEU A 920 -25.00 17.18 -46.92
CA LEU A 920 -24.49 15.87 -47.31
C LEU A 920 -23.34 15.97 -48.33
N ALA A 921 -23.76 16.40 -49.52
CA ALA A 921 -22.92 16.48 -50.70
C ALA A 921 -21.77 17.47 -50.50
N GLU A 922 -22.06 18.68 -50.02
CA GLU A 922 -21.03 19.72 -49.81
C GLU A 922 -19.94 19.24 -48.83
N ALA A 923 -20.31 18.58 -47.73
CA ALA A 923 -19.35 18.06 -46.77
C ALA A 923 -18.44 16.98 -47.38
N ILE A 924 -18.97 16.12 -48.25
CA ILE A 924 -18.20 15.05 -48.92
C ILE A 924 -17.30 15.64 -50.02
N GLU A 925 -17.78 16.63 -50.76
CA GLU A 925 -17.04 17.28 -51.85
C GLU A 925 -15.80 18.02 -51.34
N ASN A 926 -15.92 18.67 -50.19
CA ASN A 926 -14.86 19.45 -49.56
C ASN A 926 -13.86 18.61 -48.73
N TRP A 927 -13.97 17.27 -48.70
CA TRP A 927 -12.92 16.43 -48.10
C TRP A 927 -11.60 16.57 -48.88
N ASP A 928 -10.49 16.74 -48.17
CA ASP A 928 -9.17 16.70 -48.77
C ASP A 928 -8.82 15.28 -49.29
N GLU A 929 -7.71 15.17 -50.02
CA GLU A 929 -7.29 13.90 -50.64
C GLU A 929 -7.07 12.79 -49.59
N ALA A 930 -6.54 13.15 -48.41
CA ALA A 930 -6.28 12.20 -47.34
C ALA A 930 -7.57 11.67 -46.70
N ALA A 931 -8.53 12.55 -46.41
CA ALA A 931 -9.86 12.17 -45.90
C ALA A 931 -10.65 11.37 -46.95
N SER A 932 -10.56 11.75 -48.23
CA SER A 932 -11.21 11.06 -49.35
C SER A 932 -10.69 9.63 -49.50
N ASN A 933 -9.38 9.42 -49.38
CA ASN A 933 -8.77 8.09 -49.42
C ASN A 933 -9.11 7.28 -48.16
N TYR A 934 -8.99 7.88 -46.98
CA TYR A 934 -9.27 7.21 -45.70
C TYR A 934 -10.73 6.71 -45.57
N LYS A 935 -11.69 7.46 -46.12
CA LYS A 935 -13.13 7.10 -46.10
C LYS A 935 -13.60 6.33 -47.34
N GLY A 936 -12.67 5.91 -48.20
CA GLY A 936 -12.99 5.10 -49.38
C GLY A 936 -13.92 5.80 -50.38
N LYS A 937 -13.86 7.15 -50.49
CA LYS A 937 -14.78 7.97 -51.31
C LYS A 937 -14.92 7.43 -52.74
N HIS A 938 -13.82 6.95 -53.33
CA HIS A 938 -13.77 6.39 -54.68
C HIS A 938 -14.61 5.11 -54.89
N HIS A 939 -15.10 4.45 -53.83
CA HIS A 939 -15.94 3.25 -53.95
C HIS A 939 -17.43 3.57 -54.10
N TRP A 940 -17.90 4.74 -53.65
CA TRP A 940 -19.33 5.04 -53.50
C TRP A 940 -19.73 6.45 -53.93
N ALA A 941 -18.80 7.38 -54.12
CA ALA A 941 -19.12 8.78 -54.42
C ALA A 941 -19.89 8.94 -55.74
N ASP A 942 -19.54 8.17 -56.77
CA ASP A 942 -20.18 8.22 -58.09
C ASP A 942 -21.64 7.74 -58.07
N ILE A 943 -22.06 7.06 -57.00
CA ILE A 943 -23.46 6.65 -56.76
C ILE A 943 -24.14 7.66 -55.83
N LEU A 944 -23.47 8.03 -54.75
CA LEU A 944 -24.06 8.84 -53.68
C LEU A 944 -24.21 10.32 -54.05
N LEU A 945 -23.18 10.97 -54.60
CA LEU A 945 -23.20 12.42 -54.87
C LEU A 945 -24.27 12.81 -55.90
N PRO A 946 -24.43 12.11 -57.04
CA PRO A 946 -25.51 12.43 -57.99
C PRO A 946 -26.89 12.32 -57.35
N TYR A 947 -27.12 11.29 -56.54
CA TYR A 947 -28.39 11.10 -55.84
C TYR A 947 -28.66 12.22 -54.81
N LEU A 948 -27.66 12.60 -54.01
CA LEU A 948 -27.81 13.69 -53.03
C LEU A 948 -28.11 15.03 -53.72
N HIS A 949 -27.45 15.34 -54.84
CA HIS A 949 -27.75 16.53 -55.64
C HIS A 949 -29.17 16.52 -56.23
N GLU A 950 -29.61 15.37 -56.74
CA GLU A 950 -30.97 15.23 -57.26
C GLU A 950 -32.01 15.46 -56.16
N GLN A 951 -31.82 14.87 -54.97
CA GLN A 951 -32.74 15.05 -53.85
C GLN A 951 -32.72 16.49 -53.32
N ASP A 952 -31.57 17.15 -53.26
CA ASP A 952 -31.45 18.56 -52.87
C ASP A 952 -32.23 19.48 -53.83
N GLU A 953 -32.10 19.27 -55.13
CA GLU A 953 -32.85 20.01 -56.16
C GLU A 953 -34.36 19.76 -56.10
N LEU A 954 -34.78 18.51 -55.80
CA LEU A 954 -36.20 18.19 -55.59
C LEU A 954 -36.76 18.91 -54.36
N GLN A 955 -36.00 18.97 -53.25
CA GLN A 955 -36.41 19.71 -52.04
C GLN A 955 -36.50 21.22 -52.29
N LYS A 956 -35.55 21.80 -53.04
CA LYS A 956 -35.61 23.21 -53.46
C LYS A 956 -36.86 23.50 -54.30
N LYS A 957 -37.14 22.67 -55.31
CA LYS A 957 -38.29 22.83 -56.21
C LYS A 957 -39.64 22.64 -55.51
N SER A 958 -39.71 21.78 -54.50
CA SER A 958 -40.95 21.56 -53.74
C SER A 958 -41.26 22.69 -52.75
N GLY A 959 -40.33 23.63 -52.55
CA GLY A 959 -40.44 24.72 -51.58
C GLY A 959 -40.41 24.25 -50.11
N VAL A 960 -39.95 23.02 -49.85
CA VAL A 960 -39.93 22.48 -48.47
C VAL A 960 -38.86 23.17 -47.62
N LEU A 961 -37.77 23.62 -48.25
CA LEU A 961 -36.65 24.30 -47.59
C LEU A 961 -37.01 25.69 -47.04
N GLU A 962 -38.02 26.34 -47.61
CA GLU A 962 -38.52 27.65 -47.13
C GLU A 962 -39.44 27.50 -45.92
N LYS A 963 -40.05 26.31 -45.73
CA LYS A 963 -41.01 26.02 -44.65
C LYS A 963 -40.34 25.49 -43.39
N VAL A 964 -39.15 24.94 -43.51
CA VAL A 964 -38.40 24.33 -42.40
C VAL A 964 -37.06 25.08 -42.27
N PRO A 965 -36.85 25.88 -41.21
CA PRO A 965 -35.60 26.62 -41.03
C PRO A 965 -34.38 25.71 -40.96
N GLU A 966 -33.26 26.16 -41.52
CA GLU A 966 -31.97 25.48 -41.44
C GLU A 966 -31.54 25.35 -39.96
N GLY A 967 -31.28 24.13 -39.48
CA GLY A 967 -30.91 23.85 -38.09
C GLY A 967 -32.04 23.31 -37.18
N SER A 968 -33.17 22.93 -37.77
CA SER A 968 -34.29 22.26 -37.08
C SER A 968 -34.02 20.79 -36.70
N PHE A 969 -32.89 20.23 -37.10
CA PHE A 969 -32.41 18.91 -36.69
C PHE A 969 -31.23 19.05 -35.70
N PRO A 970 -31.17 18.21 -34.64
CA PRO A 970 -30.14 18.33 -33.60
C PRO A 970 -28.71 18.20 -34.17
N TYR A 971 -27.82 19.06 -33.65
CA TYR A 971 -26.39 19.15 -33.98
C TYR A 971 -25.49 18.56 -32.90
#